data_AF-W5NNG9-F1
#
_entry.id   AF-W5NNG9-F1
#
_cell.length_a   1.000
_cell.length_b   1.000
_cell.length_c   1.000
_cell.angle_alpha   90.00
_cell.angle_beta   90.00
_cell.angle_gamma   90.00
#
_symmetry.space_group_name_H-M   'P 1'
#
loop_
_entity.id
_entity.type
_entity.pdbx_description
1 polymer ?
#
loop_
_entity_poly.entity_id
_entity_poly.type
_entity_poly.pdbx_seq_one_letter_code
_entity_poly.pdbx_strand_id
1 'polypeptide(L)'
;MSGVKLSVSKSGGPAETHNHLQWKCALVSSNRTWQVIDRGTRLIPVWDIILSAHTQDFTDPFRLSSSLLEAYRRITGQDADLMSGERELSAQREAEELIQTVKNWTVSNSEQVLTELLQFKSKLRETTGSHRIWFQTCLSNKVLQDVLLEVVKKHKHEEAINLQTMMRSLMEPHLYTVKNVPNRAKIMEWAYQAEEEIFKVVSVSEFSELTEILRRTKELADSTLALSDSVTVREAKIKATCTIAFSLNSLRQTLTQNNEGEAELLVLSVITSVGYSLKNNSFSHPLGWKDIDFLENELQKAYDKDCLLKGQHPTRAQAHLVLTALTASKNKQSVTSKDKERRLQLIKSQLKGKMIPEVSSAITCANVYQDWKRLELQLTHLTNSEEREDFMNLLQKLGLKCLCLKQQKKDILVIDSASQSVNNPREESQLCFHYLYKLMMLDYSVRFFVLKVPDTDCKENSATTVQCSSGPEKSSFGFFSIGEEDVEKEKKHKTHIHPMDVHMAVFHYSDDFLRQYLYTKLSTCQFALPLLVPSPWTGALEFPLWALRQIKKSWCCREPSERGSSVKHNCRDMFNAPVPTVSFIRLGSSSVSKSQILNSVVSPKRHSVFFHRHCRGSSPHCLLMDGVVEIAWYCPGGRKDDVFDSCVALLNLHGDASKHPEQLQFLQEVSVVNVVLITETPLGEEVKKTAEALFNSPVPLICLFAGLSKVPQGNNPTKVRLAAKNRNEADLTDEIVLHVKHCISTVNKSSSLQTYLQAARQQQFRVDEDSEACREGKEKAELLMSLLREDELINLKEKLLPLQGKLWHKWCLKDKEQYRLNSRVNTSIEQQVSNIRAEKRALRREQLKRAFPLHDFMRSFLECLASADPQDIKLFMLHWLGMYLDELTADTLSELQKKFHSTWKTLRQKEKSKDKEQEMKLQKDLSTISEEITAATLGLQHLMRETTQLHEAVQSEGEGLEEYRQFVSVFPAVGAEMLMSGHPLELMDGDAAHVPLLWIEAVLDKLKEKIGDRKVFVLSVLGVQSSGKSTLLNTMFGLQFTVSAGRCTRGVFMQLVRVSEDVRAQLQYDFVLVVDTEGLRSPELSNKTTLSHDNELATFIIGIGDMTVINIMGENPSEMQDILQICVQAFLRMKSVQIKPSCVFVHQNVAESSANSKNMEGRRRLQEKLDEMSRIAAKEEGCEVTGFSDIIQFDVDSQVFYFKNLLEGDPPMAPPNPSYSQNVQE
;
A
#
# COMPACT_ATOMS: atom_id res chain seq x y z
N MET A 1 44.05 27.11 -46.17
CA MET A 1 42.78 26.84 -45.45
C MET A 1 41.75 27.85 -45.92
N SER A 2 40.88 27.51 -46.88
CA SER A 2 39.88 28.42 -47.47
C SER A 2 38.42 28.04 -47.12
N GLY A 3 38.20 27.31 -46.02
CA GLY A 3 36.88 26.75 -45.67
C GLY A 3 36.42 26.99 -44.23
N VAL A 4 36.97 27.96 -43.49
CA VAL A 4 36.53 28.24 -42.12
C VAL A 4 35.50 29.37 -42.15
N LYS A 5 34.23 29.05 -41.86
CA LYS A 5 33.14 30.03 -41.68
C LYS A 5 33.03 30.36 -40.19
N LEU A 6 33.30 31.63 -39.84
CA LEU A 6 33.19 32.14 -38.46
C LEU A 6 31.87 32.92 -38.32
N SER A 7 31.09 32.59 -37.28
CA SER A 7 29.87 33.31 -36.90
C SER A 7 29.86 33.57 -35.40
N VAL A 8 29.30 34.71 -34.97
CA VAL A 8 29.20 35.09 -33.55
C VAL A 8 27.77 34.80 -33.06
N SER A 9 27.63 33.89 -32.09
CA SER A 9 26.36 33.56 -31.42
C SER A 9 26.51 33.64 -29.90
N LYS A 10 25.49 34.15 -29.19
CA LYS A 10 25.38 34.12 -27.72
C LYS A 10 24.61 32.88 -27.29
N SER A 11 25.23 31.70 -27.35
CA SER A 11 24.87 30.46 -26.65
C SER A 11 25.63 29.27 -27.26
N GLY A 12 26.03 28.30 -26.44
CA GLY A 12 26.72 27.08 -26.90
C GLY A 12 26.40 25.84 -26.04
N GLY A 13 26.17 24.70 -26.71
CA GLY A 13 26.02 23.35 -26.16
C GLY A 13 24.68 22.65 -26.55
N PRO A 14 24.64 21.32 -26.82
CA PRO A 14 23.38 20.59 -26.98
C PRO A 14 22.66 20.51 -25.63
N ALA A 15 21.36 20.87 -25.59
CA ALA A 15 20.59 21.02 -24.36
C ALA A 15 20.39 19.71 -23.55
N GLU A 16 20.68 18.55 -24.15
CA GLU A 16 20.16 17.26 -23.71
C GLU A 16 21.16 16.39 -22.91
N THR A 17 22.34 16.89 -22.53
CA THR A 17 23.33 16.06 -21.81
C THR A 17 23.95 16.74 -20.58
N HIS A 18 23.85 16.07 -19.42
CA HIS A 18 24.54 16.45 -18.18
C HIS A 18 25.82 15.62 -17.91
N ASN A 19 26.18 14.71 -18.81
CA ASN A 19 27.34 13.83 -18.69
C ASN A 19 28.54 14.35 -19.50
N HIS A 20 29.64 14.69 -18.79
CA HIS A 20 30.88 15.20 -19.37
C HIS A 20 31.50 14.27 -20.43
N LEU A 21 31.39 12.94 -20.27
CA LEU A 21 31.99 11.98 -21.20
C LEU A 21 31.25 11.98 -22.55
N GLN A 22 29.93 12.06 -22.51
CA GLN A 22 29.10 12.12 -23.72
C GLN A 22 29.25 13.46 -24.45
N TRP A 23 29.43 14.56 -23.70
CA TRP A 23 29.79 15.86 -24.28
C TRP A 23 31.15 15.80 -25.01
N LYS A 24 32.12 15.09 -24.43
CA LYS A 24 33.44 14.85 -25.05
C LYS A 24 33.35 13.99 -26.32
N CYS A 25 32.50 12.96 -26.33
CA CYS A 25 32.24 12.15 -27.53
C CYS A 25 31.53 12.95 -28.63
N ALA A 26 30.57 13.79 -28.27
CA ALA A 26 29.81 14.62 -29.22
C ALA A 26 30.69 15.62 -29.97
N LEU A 27 31.68 16.20 -29.29
CA LEU A 27 32.69 17.10 -29.86
C LEU A 27 33.59 16.43 -30.91
N VAL A 28 33.87 15.14 -30.75
CA VAL A 28 34.68 14.37 -31.71
C VAL A 28 33.87 14.05 -32.97
N SER A 29 32.56 13.89 -32.84
CA SER A 29 31.66 13.46 -33.94
C SER A 29 31.10 14.58 -34.84
N SER A 30 31.21 15.87 -34.48
CA SER A 30 30.66 16.96 -35.32
C SER A 30 31.51 18.23 -35.29
N ASN A 31 32.02 18.61 -36.46
CA ASN A 31 32.80 19.83 -36.69
C ASN A 31 31.97 21.13 -36.57
N ARG A 32 30.64 21.05 -36.39
CA ARG A 32 29.76 22.21 -36.21
C ARG A 32 29.60 22.67 -34.76
N THR A 33 30.21 21.98 -33.80
CA THR A 33 29.96 22.21 -32.35
C THR A 33 31.00 23.08 -31.64
N TRP A 34 31.93 23.69 -32.38
CA TRP A 34 32.91 24.63 -31.82
C TRP A 34 32.27 26.03 -31.65
N GLN A 35 31.41 26.20 -30.65
CA GLN A 35 30.87 27.52 -30.26
C GLN A 35 31.26 27.86 -28.82
N VAL A 36 31.70 29.10 -28.60
CA VAL A 36 32.31 29.61 -27.35
C VAL A 36 31.25 29.93 -26.29
N ILE A 37 31.59 29.67 -25.02
CA ILE A 37 30.77 30.00 -23.85
C ILE A 37 31.14 31.40 -23.32
N ASP A 38 30.16 32.30 -23.22
CA ASP A 38 30.24 33.58 -22.51
C ASP A 38 29.87 33.38 -21.02
N ARG A 39 30.70 33.87 -20.10
CA ARG A 39 30.38 33.99 -18.66
C ARG A 39 30.41 35.43 -18.16
N GLY A 40 29.90 36.35 -18.98
CA GLY A 40 29.10 37.46 -18.50
C GLY A 40 29.85 38.74 -18.14
N THR A 41 30.87 39.16 -18.90
CA THR A 41 31.24 40.60 -19.02
C THR A 41 32.37 40.89 -20.02
N ARG A 42 33.11 39.88 -20.53
CA ARG A 42 34.15 40.06 -21.57
C ARG A 42 34.16 38.83 -22.50
N LEU A 43 34.21 39.05 -23.82
CA LEU A 43 34.42 37.98 -24.79
C LEU A 43 35.89 37.51 -24.69
N ILE A 44 36.12 36.23 -24.42
CA ILE A 44 37.46 35.63 -24.39
C ILE A 44 37.72 34.97 -25.74
N PRO A 45 38.77 35.35 -26.48
CA PRO A 45 39.08 34.73 -27.75
C PRO A 45 39.49 33.26 -27.62
N VAL A 46 39.14 32.44 -28.63
CA VAL A 46 39.50 31.02 -28.66
C VAL A 46 41.01 30.81 -28.65
N TRP A 47 41.78 31.69 -29.30
CA TRP A 47 43.24 31.61 -29.29
C TRP A 47 43.83 31.77 -27.89
N ASP A 48 43.22 32.58 -27.01
CA ASP A 48 43.67 32.72 -25.61
C ASP A 48 43.36 31.46 -24.78
N ILE A 49 42.26 30.75 -25.09
CA ILE A 49 41.91 29.49 -24.42
C ILE A 49 42.87 28.36 -24.87
N ILE A 50 43.20 28.30 -26.16
CA ILE A 50 44.17 27.33 -26.68
C ILE A 50 45.52 27.53 -25.99
N LEU A 51 45.98 28.78 -25.88
CA LEU A 51 47.26 29.10 -25.25
C LEU A 51 47.26 28.92 -23.72
N SER A 52 46.15 29.21 -23.02
CA SER A 52 46.09 29.12 -21.55
C SER A 52 45.78 27.73 -20.99
N ALA A 53 45.07 26.87 -21.73
CA ALA A 53 44.55 25.61 -21.18
C ALA A 53 44.80 24.36 -22.04
N HIS A 54 45.14 24.51 -23.32
CA HIS A 54 45.18 23.38 -24.28
C HIS A 54 46.47 23.36 -25.13
N THR A 55 47.57 23.92 -24.65
CA THR A 55 48.85 24.00 -25.39
C THR A 55 49.48 22.64 -25.69
N GLN A 56 49.18 21.60 -24.92
CA GLN A 56 49.68 20.25 -25.15
C GLN A 56 48.83 19.45 -26.15
N ASP A 57 47.61 19.94 -26.46
CA ASP A 57 46.65 19.22 -27.30
C ASP A 57 46.86 19.47 -28.80
N PHE A 58 47.72 20.42 -29.18
CA PHE A 58 48.00 20.81 -30.57
C PHE A 58 49.49 20.77 -30.88
N THR A 59 49.83 20.35 -32.11
CA THR A 59 51.23 20.18 -32.56
C THR A 59 51.99 21.50 -32.71
N ASP A 60 51.29 22.58 -33.11
CA ASP A 60 51.82 23.94 -33.13
C ASP A 60 50.70 24.90 -32.68
N PRO A 61 50.47 25.02 -31.37
CA PRO A 61 49.39 25.82 -30.79
C PRO A 61 49.53 27.31 -31.14
N PHE A 62 50.77 27.77 -31.32
CA PHE A 62 51.10 29.15 -31.63
C PHE A 62 50.70 29.50 -33.06
N ARG A 63 51.06 28.66 -34.02
CA ARG A 63 50.68 28.85 -35.43
C ARG A 63 49.17 28.72 -35.64
N LEU A 64 48.52 27.84 -34.90
CA LEU A 64 47.05 27.71 -34.92
C LEU A 64 46.37 28.96 -34.35
N SER A 65 46.83 29.43 -33.18
CA SER A 65 46.30 30.61 -32.50
C SER A 65 46.52 31.90 -33.31
N SER A 66 47.71 32.07 -33.91
CA SER A 66 48.01 33.19 -34.79
C SER A 66 47.22 33.16 -36.09
N SER A 67 47.02 31.97 -36.69
CA SER A 67 46.20 31.82 -37.91
C SER A 67 44.72 32.12 -37.64
N LEU A 68 44.20 31.76 -36.47
CA LEU A 68 42.82 32.07 -36.06
C LEU A 68 42.63 33.56 -35.79
N LEU A 69 43.61 34.21 -35.17
CA LEU A 69 43.63 35.66 -34.99
C LEU A 69 43.69 36.40 -36.33
N GLU A 70 44.54 35.96 -37.26
CA GLU A 70 44.68 36.58 -38.58
C GLU A 70 43.41 36.40 -39.45
N ALA A 71 42.77 35.24 -39.35
CA ALA A 71 41.47 35.00 -39.97
C ALA A 71 40.37 35.89 -39.36
N TYR A 72 40.36 36.05 -38.03
CA TYR A 72 39.44 36.95 -37.33
C TYR A 72 39.64 38.41 -37.76
N ARG A 73 40.89 38.87 -37.84
CA ARG A 73 41.26 40.23 -38.30
C ARG A 73 40.82 40.48 -39.74
N ARG A 74 41.00 39.49 -40.63
CA ARG A 74 40.54 39.56 -42.04
C ARG A 74 39.02 39.62 -42.18
N ILE A 75 38.29 38.91 -41.32
CA ILE A 75 36.82 38.81 -41.43
C ILE A 75 36.11 39.97 -40.75
N THR A 76 36.65 40.49 -39.63
CA THR A 76 35.99 41.49 -38.79
C THR A 76 36.59 42.88 -38.91
N GLY A 77 37.80 43.01 -39.44
CA GLY A 77 38.55 44.29 -39.50
C GLY A 77 39.06 44.79 -38.15
N GLN A 78 38.92 44.01 -37.07
CA GLN A 78 39.34 44.38 -35.71
C GLN A 78 40.67 43.74 -35.33
N ASP A 79 41.49 44.49 -34.60
CA ASP A 79 42.79 44.04 -34.09
C ASP A 79 42.66 43.53 -32.64
N ALA A 80 43.22 42.35 -32.34
CA ALA A 80 43.21 41.78 -30.98
C ALA A 80 44.62 41.35 -30.57
N ASP A 81 45.00 41.67 -29.33
CA ASP A 81 46.37 41.60 -28.81
C ASP A 81 46.71 40.20 -28.28
N LEU A 82 47.77 39.55 -28.81
CA LEU A 82 48.20 38.19 -28.45
C LEU A 82 49.07 38.15 -27.17
N MET A 83 49.42 39.32 -26.60
CA MET A 83 50.42 39.46 -25.53
C MET A 83 49.94 39.06 -24.12
N SER A 84 48.68 38.68 -23.92
CA SER A 84 48.10 38.33 -22.61
C SER A 84 48.43 36.88 -22.18
N GLY A 85 48.33 35.91 -23.09
CA GLY A 85 48.54 34.50 -22.81
C GLY A 85 50.01 34.12 -22.54
N GLU A 86 50.95 34.83 -23.16
CA GLU A 86 52.39 34.62 -22.95
C GLU A 86 52.82 35.06 -21.52
N ARG A 87 52.22 36.13 -21.00
CA ARG A 87 52.49 36.65 -19.64
C ARG A 87 51.96 35.73 -18.54
N GLU A 88 50.78 35.12 -18.73
CA GLU A 88 50.23 34.15 -17.76
C GLU A 88 51.07 32.87 -17.69
N LEU A 89 51.53 32.33 -18.83
CA LEU A 89 52.39 31.14 -18.86
C LEU A 89 53.76 31.41 -18.24
N SER A 90 54.34 32.58 -18.49
CA SER A 90 55.59 33.00 -17.85
C SER A 90 55.43 33.10 -16.33
N ALA A 91 54.37 33.77 -15.86
CA ALA A 91 54.09 33.91 -14.44
C ALA A 91 53.80 32.56 -13.74
N GLN A 92 53.18 31.60 -14.44
CA GLN A 92 52.94 30.25 -13.92
C GLN A 92 54.24 29.46 -13.77
N ARG A 93 55.15 29.52 -14.75
CA ARG A 93 56.48 28.86 -14.64
C ARG A 93 57.31 29.46 -13.52
N GLU A 94 57.34 30.80 -13.41
CA GLU A 94 58.03 31.47 -12.32
C GLU A 94 57.47 31.07 -10.94
N ALA A 95 56.15 30.90 -10.82
CA ALA A 95 55.51 30.44 -9.59
C ALA A 95 55.91 29.00 -9.23
N GLU A 96 56.00 28.10 -10.20
CA GLU A 96 56.44 26.71 -9.99
C GLU A 96 57.94 26.63 -9.65
N GLU A 97 58.77 27.45 -10.27
CA GLU A 97 60.20 27.58 -9.94
C GLU A 97 60.40 28.12 -8.51
N LEU A 98 59.63 29.14 -8.09
CA LEU A 98 59.66 29.61 -6.71
C LEU A 98 59.32 28.47 -5.74
N ILE A 99 58.27 27.70 -6.00
CA ILE A 99 57.88 26.60 -5.09
C ILE A 99 58.98 25.54 -4.99
N GLN A 100 59.73 25.31 -6.07
CA GLN A 100 60.86 24.39 -6.06
C GLN A 100 62.05 24.93 -5.25
N THR A 101 62.29 26.24 -5.26
CA THR A 101 63.35 26.87 -4.45
C THR A 101 62.97 26.99 -2.97
N VAL A 102 61.68 27.27 -2.67
CA VAL A 102 61.14 27.36 -1.30
C VAL A 102 61.31 26.07 -0.49
N LYS A 103 61.39 24.91 -1.16
CA LYS A 103 61.71 23.62 -0.49
C LYS A 103 63.01 23.65 0.32
N ASN A 104 63.97 24.49 -0.09
CA ASN A 104 65.29 24.58 0.51
C ASN A 104 65.46 25.81 1.42
N TRP A 105 64.41 26.61 1.62
CA TRP A 105 64.48 27.80 2.46
C TRP A 105 64.51 27.42 3.93
N THR A 106 65.54 27.87 4.65
CA THR A 106 65.60 27.78 6.11
C THR A 106 65.09 29.08 6.73
N VAL A 107 64.12 29.00 7.65
CA VAL A 107 63.53 30.18 8.33
C VAL A 107 64.50 30.73 9.39
N SER A 108 65.63 31.28 8.96
CA SER A 108 66.60 31.96 9.83
C SER A 108 66.14 33.38 10.17
N ASN A 109 65.69 34.14 9.16
CA ASN A 109 65.06 35.46 9.31
C ASN A 109 63.64 35.46 8.70
N SER A 110 62.61 35.52 9.55
CA SER A 110 61.21 35.44 9.11
C SER A 110 60.71 36.70 8.40
N GLU A 111 61.22 37.88 8.73
CA GLU A 111 60.83 39.13 8.07
C GLU A 111 61.28 39.14 6.61
N GLN A 112 62.50 38.68 6.36
CA GLN A 112 63.04 38.55 5.00
C GLN A 112 62.21 37.57 4.16
N VAL A 113 61.92 36.39 4.71
CA VAL A 113 61.11 35.36 4.01
C VAL A 113 59.73 35.89 3.65
N LEU A 114 59.03 36.55 4.57
CA LEU A 114 57.71 37.11 4.28
C LEU A 114 57.78 38.29 3.29
N THR A 115 58.85 39.09 3.32
CA THR A 115 59.07 40.19 2.39
C THR A 115 59.29 39.68 0.97
N GLU A 116 60.14 38.66 0.79
CA GLU A 116 60.41 38.04 -0.51
C GLU A 116 59.12 37.44 -1.10
N LEU A 117 58.31 36.77 -0.28
CA LEU A 117 57.02 36.23 -0.72
C LEU A 117 56.01 37.33 -1.09
N LEU A 118 55.98 38.45 -0.36
CA LEU A 118 55.11 39.59 -0.67
C LEU A 118 55.51 40.29 -1.96
N GLN A 119 56.81 40.49 -2.17
CA GLN A 119 57.35 41.05 -3.41
C GLN A 119 57.02 40.14 -4.59
N PHE A 120 57.16 38.82 -4.43
CA PHE A 120 56.82 37.88 -5.47
C PHE A 120 55.31 37.86 -5.78
N LYS A 121 54.46 37.90 -4.74
CA LYS A 121 53.02 38.03 -4.90
C LYS A 121 52.63 39.30 -5.69
N SER A 122 53.31 40.43 -5.41
CA SER A 122 53.12 41.68 -6.15
C SER A 122 53.60 41.55 -7.60
N LYS A 123 54.78 40.95 -7.84
CA LYS A 123 55.31 40.69 -9.19
C LYS A 123 54.34 39.86 -10.05
N LEU A 124 53.79 38.79 -9.49
CA LEU A 124 52.78 37.97 -10.19
C LEU A 124 51.52 38.77 -10.53
N ARG A 125 51.07 39.65 -9.61
CA ARG A 125 49.91 40.52 -9.83
C ARG A 125 50.19 41.56 -10.91
N GLU A 126 51.37 42.17 -10.92
CA GLU A 126 51.77 43.15 -11.95
C GLU A 126 51.88 42.50 -13.34
N THR A 127 52.38 41.25 -13.39
CA THR A 127 52.56 40.50 -14.64
C THR A 127 51.23 40.03 -15.23
N THR A 128 50.29 39.59 -14.39
CA THR A 128 49.04 38.92 -14.84
C THR A 128 47.76 39.72 -14.59
N GLY A 129 47.83 40.84 -13.87
CA GLY A 129 46.65 41.60 -13.42
C GLY A 129 45.79 40.90 -12.37
N SER A 130 46.20 39.71 -11.87
CA SER A 130 45.40 38.88 -10.96
C SER A 130 46.24 38.21 -9.87
N HIS A 131 45.62 37.96 -8.70
CA HIS A 131 46.26 37.16 -7.64
C HIS A 131 46.04 35.65 -7.79
N ARG A 132 45.38 35.21 -8.87
CA ARG A 132 44.94 33.81 -9.04
C ARG A 132 46.08 32.80 -8.99
N ILE A 133 47.20 33.06 -9.69
CA ILE A 133 48.36 32.15 -9.73
C ILE A 133 48.95 31.97 -8.32
N TRP A 134 49.10 33.07 -7.57
CA TRP A 134 49.56 33.03 -6.18
C TRP A 134 48.70 32.10 -5.31
N PHE A 135 47.37 32.20 -5.43
CA PHE A 135 46.46 31.42 -4.60
C PHE A 135 46.31 29.95 -5.05
N GLN A 136 46.23 29.68 -6.35
CA GLN A 136 46.01 28.34 -6.88
C GLN A 136 47.29 27.50 -6.96
N THR A 137 48.43 28.12 -7.25
CA THR A 137 49.71 27.43 -7.44
C THR A 137 50.58 27.51 -6.19
N CYS A 138 50.79 28.72 -5.65
CA CYS A 138 51.71 28.89 -4.52
C CYS A 138 51.07 28.51 -3.18
N LEU A 139 50.00 29.20 -2.78
CA LEU A 139 49.39 29.05 -1.45
C LEU A 139 48.68 27.70 -1.25
N SER A 140 48.23 27.05 -2.33
CA SER A 140 47.67 25.70 -2.28
C SER A 140 48.74 24.60 -2.11
N ASN A 141 50.02 24.95 -2.26
CA ASN A 141 51.13 24.00 -2.15
C ASN A 141 51.51 23.77 -0.69
N LYS A 142 51.59 22.49 -0.29
CA LYS A 142 51.92 22.10 1.08
C LYS A 142 53.31 22.59 1.53
N VAL A 143 54.31 22.63 0.64
CA VAL A 143 55.68 23.03 0.99
C VAL A 143 55.73 24.48 1.44
N LEU A 144 55.09 25.39 0.69
CA LEU A 144 55.03 26.80 1.08
C LEU A 144 54.27 26.97 2.40
N GLN A 145 53.17 26.25 2.59
CA GLN A 145 52.40 26.25 3.83
C GLN A 145 53.21 25.75 5.03
N ASP A 146 54.07 24.74 4.85
CA ASP A 146 54.93 24.23 5.92
C ASP A 146 56.00 25.28 6.30
N VAL A 147 56.56 26.02 5.34
CA VAL A 147 57.47 27.15 5.62
C VAL A 147 56.77 28.28 6.37
N LEU A 148 55.55 28.66 5.97
CA LEU A 148 54.75 29.65 6.69
C LEU A 148 54.41 29.17 8.11
N LEU A 149 54.19 27.87 8.30
CA LEU A 149 53.95 27.28 9.61
C LEU A 149 55.21 27.31 10.50
N GLU A 150 56.40 27.15 9.93
CA GLU A 150 57.66 27.31 10.68
C GLU A 150 57.87 28.78 11.13
N VAL A 151 57.47 29.76 10.32
CA VAL A 151 57.44 31.18 10.74
C VAL A 151 56.54 31.37 11.96
N VAL A 152 55.33 30.78 11.92
CA VAL A 152 54.35 30.79 13.02
C VAL A 152 54.91 30.15 14.29
N LYS A 153 55.60 28.99 14.17
CA LYS A 153 56.18 28.29 15.34
C LYS A 153 57.34 29.04 15.99
N LYS A 154 58.13 29.79 15.22
CA LYS A 154 59.36 30.43 15.69
C LYS A 154 59.10 31.73 16.48
N HIS A 155 57.97 32.40 16.27
CA HIS A 155 57.68 33.71 16.85
C HIS A 155 56.51 33.64 17.83
N LYS A 156 56.74 34.10 19.07
CA LYS A 156 55.69 34.30 20.08
C LYS A 156 54.95 35.61 19.81
N HIS A 157 53.69 35.66 20.25
CA HIS A 157 52.69 36.68 19.88
C HIS A 157 53.12 38.14 20.15
N GLU A 158 53.79 38.40 21.27
CA GLU A 158 54.04 39.76 21.78
C GLU A 158 55.12 40.55 21.01
N GLU A 159 55.92 39.92 20.14
CA GLU A 159 57.06 40.57 19.46
C GLU A 159 56.94 40.62 17.92
N ALA A 160 55.80 40.20 17.34
CA ALA A 160 55.69 39.87 15.91
C ALA A 160 54.56 40.58 15.13
N ILE A 161 54.07 41.73 15.59
CA ILE A 161 52.94 42.47 14.96
C ILE A 161 53.18 42.77 13.47
N ASN A 162 54.41 43.17 13.11
CA ASN A 162 54.77 43.43 11.71
C ASN A 162 54.71 42.15 10.86
N LEU A 163 55.21 41.03 11.39
CA LEU A 163 55.17 39.72 10.71
C LEU A 163 53.74 39.21 10.54
N GLN A 164 52.86 39.42 11.52
CA GLN A 164 51.44 39.10 11.42
C GLN A 164 50.77 39.92 10.31
N THR A 165 51.05 41.22 10.23
CA THR A 165 50.51 42.10 9.17
C THR A 165 50.96 41.66 7.78
N MET A 166 52.22 41.23 7.65
CA MET A 166 52.75 40.65 6.41
C MET A 166 52.09 39.30 6.08
N MET A 167 51.87 38.45 7.09
CA MET A 167 51.17 37.16 6.92
C MET A 167 49.72 37.36 6.45
N ARG A 168 48.98 38.31 7.04
CA ARG A 168 47.63 38.70 6.56
C ARG A 168 47.68 39.14 5.10
N SER A 169 48.63 40.00 4.77
CA SER A 169 48.84 40.52 3.42
C SER A 169 49.18 39.42 2.41
N LEU A 170 49.83 38.32 2.81
CA LEU A 170 50.08 37.16 1.95
C LEU A 170 48.81 36.34 1.70
N MET A 171 47.99 36.16 2.74
CA MET A 171 46.80 35.29 2.69
C MET A 171 45.58 35.97 2.07
N GLU A 172 45.46 37.29 2.09
CA GLU A 172 44.28 38.02 1.59
C GLU A 172 44.45 38.59 0.17
N PRO A 173 43.37 38.91 -0.59
CA PRO A 173 41.95 38.85 -0.22
C PRO A 173 41.19 37.60 -0.72
N HIS A 174 41.82 36.66 -1.42
CA HIS A 174 41.12 35.54 -2.07
C HIS A 174 41.29 34.17 -1.37
N LEU A 175 41.74 34.12 -0.11
CA LEU A 175 41.98 32.86 0.60
C LEU A 175 40.83 31.85 0.53
N TYR A 176 39.60 32.32 0.73
CA TYR A 176 38.39 31.48 0.83
C TYR A 176 37.86 31.03 -0.54
N THR A 177 38.42 31.50 -1.66
CA THR A 177 38.06 30.99 -3.00
C THR A 177 38.84 29.73 -3.38
N VAL A 178 39.87 29.38 -2.59
CA VAL A 178 40.74 28.22 -2.80
C VAL A 178 40.21 27.02 -2.02
N LYS A 179 39.95 25.90 -2.71
CA LYS A 179 39.32 24.71 -2.10
C LYS A 179 40.24 23.93 -1.15
N ASN A 180 41.56 24.03 -1.29
CA ASN A 180 42.50 23.16 -0.57
C ASN A 180 43.72 23.94 -0.04
N VAL A 181 43.67 24.35 1.22
CA VAL A 181 44.78 25.03 1.92
C VAL A 181 45.09 24.26 3.21
N PRO A 182 46.09 23.35 3.19
CA PRO A 182 46.55 22.64 4.39
C PRO A 182 47.03 23.64 5.44
N ASN A 183 46.82 23.37 6.73
CA ASN A 183 47.25 24.21 7.87
C ASN A 183 46.62 25.62 7.96
N ARG A 184 45.64 25.96 7.11
CA ARG A 184 44.94 27.25 7.09
C ARG A 184 44.49 27.72 8.48
N ALA A 185 43.88 26.84 9.27
CA ALA A 185 43.38 27.20 10.59
C ALA A 185 44.49 27.73 11.51
N LYS A 186 45.64 27.04 11.57
CA LYS A 186 46.77 27.38 12.45
C LYS A 186 47.50 28.65 12.03
N ILE A 187 47.63 28.88 10.72
CA ILE A 187 48.32 30.07 10.20
C ILE A 187 47.43 31.30 10.33
N MET A 188 46.12 31.16 10.04
CA MET A 188 45.15 32.25 10.22
C MET A 188 44.95 32.59 11.69
N GLU A 189 44.99 31.60 12.59
CA GLU A 189 44.98 31.80 14.04
C GLU A 189 46.11 32.76 14.45
N TRP A 190 47.37 32.39 14.19
CA TRP A 190 48.52 33.24 14.55
C TRP A 190 48.50 34.60 13.84
N ALA A 191 48.07 34.64 12.57
CA ALA A 191 48.03 35.89 11.81
C ALA A 191 47.01 36.89 12.37
N TYR A 192 45.88 36.46 12.93
CA TYR A 192 44.78 37.33 13.37
C TYR A 192 44.55 37.38 14.89
N GLN A 193 45.41 36.73 15.68
CA GLN A 193 45.38 36.76 17.14
C GLN A 193 45.65 38.20 17.67
N ALA A 194 44.74 38.76 18.48
CA ALA A 194 44.86 40.10 19.06
C ALA A 194 45.03 40.05 20.59
N GLU A 195 45.47 41.16 21.21
CA GLU A 195 45.66 41.32 22.67
C GLU A 195 44.34 41.34 23.49
N GLU A 196 43.17 41.48 22.85
CA GLU A 196 41.88 41.60 23.54
C GLU A 196 41.40 40.27 24.16
N GLU A 197 40.98 40.32 25.44
CA GLU A 197 40.59 39.16 26.27
C GLU A 197 39.43 38.31 25.72
N ILE A 198 38.60 38.85 24.82
CA ILE A 198 37.39 38.20 24.31
C ILE A 198 37.71 37.04 23.34
N PHE A 199 38.89 37.06 22.68
CA PHE A 199 39.31 36.07 21.68
C PHE A 199 40.49 35.19 22.13
N LYS A 200 40.82 35.19 23.42
CA LYS A 200 41.79 34.23 23.98
C LYS A 200 41.30 32.80 23.72
N VAL A 201 42.24 31.95 23.33
CA VAL A 201 42.02 30.52 23.06
C VAL A 201 41.42 29.85 24.31
N VAL A 202 40.14 29.48 24.25
CA VAL A 202 39.46 28.73 25.32
C VAL A 202 39.49 27.26 24.97
N SER A 203 40.14 26.45 25.80
CA SER A 203 39.93 25.00 25.79
C SER A 203 38.51 24.74 26.25
N VAL A 204 37.65 24.32 25.34
CA VAL A 204 36.25 23.99 25.63
C VAL A 204 36.17 22.53 26.08
N SER A 205 35.72 22.33 27.31
CA SER A 205 35.46 21.01 27.90
C SER A 205 33.97 20.67 27.92
N GLU A 206 33.10 21.68 27.99
CA GLU A 206 31.65 21.49 28.11
C GLU A 206 30.87 22.22 27.01
N PHE A 207 29.67 21.72 26.71
CA PHE A 207 28.80 22.31 25.69
C PHE A 207 28.31 23.73 26.08
N SER A 208 28.12 23.99 27.37
CA SER A 208 27.75 25.30 27.95
C SER A 208 28.76 26.41 27.60
N GLU A 209 30.05 26.08 27.62
CA GLU A 209 31.15 26.97 27.25
C GLU A 209 31.13 27.30 25.75
N LEU A 210 30.78 26.33 24.90
CA LEU A 210 30.62 26.56 23.46
C LEU A 210 29.46 27.50 23.15
N THR A 211 28.31 27.34 23.81
CA THR A 211 27.16 28.23 23.65
C THR A 211 27.51 29.66 24.05
N GLU A 212 28.25 29.84 25.14
CA GLU A 212 28.72 31.16 25.58
C GLU A 212 29.65 31.83 24.55
N ILE A 213 30.54 31.06 23.91
CA ILE A 213 31.42 31.56 22.86
C ILE A 213 30.62 31.95 21.60
N LEU A 214 29.63 31.16 21.20
CA LEU A 214 28.73 31.49 20.09
C LEU A 214 27.94 32.77 20.37
N ARG A 215 27.44 32.94 21.59
CA ARG A 215 26.72 34.14 22.04
C ARG A 215 27.59 35.40 22.03
N ARG A 216 28.80 35.34 22.60
CA ARG A 216 29.74 36.47 22.62
C ARG A 216 30.22 36.87 21.23
N THR A 217 30.50 35.88 20.36
CA THR A 217 30.90 36.17 18.97
C THR A 217 29.78 36.78 18.15
N LYS A 218 28.51 36.45 18.45
CA LYS A 218 27.32 37.10 17.90
C LYS A 218 27.16 38.55 18.38
N GLU A 219 27.22 38.79 19.69
CA GLU A 219 27.15 40.14 20.28
C GLU A 219 28.22 41.08 19.71
N LEU A 220 29.44 40.56 19.51
CA LEU A 220 30.53 41.33 18.91
C LEU A 220 30.32 41.60 17.41
N ALA A 221 29.79 40.63 16.67
CA ALA A 221 29.46 40.82 15.25
C ALA A 221 28.39 41.90 15.05
N ASP A 222 27.38 41.96 15.93
CA ASP A 222 26.34 42.99 15.92
C ASP A 222 26.89 44.38 16.26
N SER A 223 27.83 44.48 17.22
CA SER A 223 28.49 45.75 17.55
C SER A 223 29.43 46.28 16.45
N THR A 224 30.08 45.38 15.70
CA THR A 224 31.03 45.75 14.62
C THR A 224 30.32 46.22 13.34
N LEU A 225 29.10 45.73 13.09
CA LEU A 225 28.24 46.14 11.96
C LEU A 225 27.71 47.57 12.08
N ALA A 226 27.71 48.15 13.28
CA ALA A 226 27.16 49.49 13.54
C ALA A 226 28.15 50.64 13.31
N LEU A 227 29.46 50.39 13.18
CA LEU A 227 30.49 51.44 13.34
C LEU A 227 31.68 51.43 12.36
N SER A 228 31.77 50.58 11.32
CA SER A 228 33.05 50.50 10.56
C SER A 228 32.99 50.02 9.09
N ASP A 229 34.08 50.31 8.36
CA ASP A 229 34.29 50.09 6.91
C ASP A 229 34.27 48.60 6.48
N SER A 230 34.13 48.33 5.18
CA SER A 230 34.03 46.94 4.66
C SER A 230 35.20 45.99 5.01
N VAL A 231 36.37 46.55 5.37
CA VAL A 231 37.59 45.79 5.71
C VAL A 231 37.54 45.28 7.15
N THR A 232 37.15 46.13 8.11
CA THR A 232 37.06 45.77 9.54
C THR A 232 35.97 44.73 9.80
N VAL A 233 34.83 44.84 9.09
CA VAL A 233 33.74 43.84 9.15
C VAL A 233 34.21 42.47 8.64
N ARG A 234 35.10 42.45 7.64
CA ARG A 234 35.65 41.20 7.08
C ARG A 234 36.65 40.55 8.04
N GLU A 235 37.53 41.33 8.64
CA GLU A 235 38.47 40.83 9.66
C GLU A 235 37.75 40.26 10.88
N ALA A 236 36.71 40.94 11.37
CA ALA A 236 35.90 40.46 12.49
C ALA A 236 35.22 39.11 12.19
N LYS A 237 34.66 38.93 10.98
CA LYS A 237 34.07 37.64 10.55
C LYS A 237 35.11 36.51 10.51
N ILE A 238 36.31 36.80 10.04
CA ILE A 238 37.41 35.82 10.00
C ILE A 238 37.83 35.42 11.41
N LYS A 239 37.97 36.39 12.33
CA LYS A 239 38.28 36.14 13.75
C LYS A 239 37.22 35.28 14.43
N ALA A 240 35.94 35.63 14.28
CA ALA A 240 34.83 34.84 14.82
C ALA A 240 34.82 33.40 14.26
N THR A 241 35.03 33.25 12.95
CA THR A 241 35.09 31.93 12.29
C THR A 241 36.19 31.05 12.85
N CYS A 242 37.39 31.61 13.08
CA CYS A 242 38.52 30.86 13.63
C CYS A 242 38.26 30.44 15.09
N THR A 243 37.70 31.35 15.89
CA THR A 243 37.38 31.11 17.31
C THR A 243 36.35 29.98 17.45
N ILE A 244 35.28 30.01 16.64
CA ILE A 244 34.25 28.97 16.65
C ILE A 244 34.82 27.62 16.17
N ALA A 245 35.62 27.62 15.09
CA ALA A 245 36.22 26.39 14.58
C ALA A 245 37.16 25.73 15.60
N PHE A 246 37.93 26.52 16.35
CA PHE A 246 38.79 26.03 17.41
C PHE A 246 38.00 25.46 18.59
N SER A 247 37.01 26.21 19.07
CA SER A 247 36.14 25.82 20.19
C SER A 247 35.43 24.49 19.91
N LEU A 248 34.92 24.32 18.68
CA LEU A 248 34.34 23.06 18.22
C LEU A 248 35.34 21.92 18.16
N ASN A 249 36.58 22.18 17.73
CA ASN A 249 37.61 21.14 17.67
C ASN A 249 38.08 20.73 19.08
N SER A 250 38.19 21.68 20.01
CA SER A 250 38.48 21.41 21.42
C SER A 250 37.38 20.56 22.06
N LEU A 251 36.12 20.99 21.93
CA LEU A 251 34.98 20.23 22.47
C LEU A 251 34.94 18.81 21.91
N ARG A 252 35.13 18.64 20.60
CA ARG A 252 35.15 17.33 19.97
C ARG A 252 36.25 16.43 20.53
N GLN A 253 37.47 16.95 20.71
CA GLN A 253 38.56 16.16 21.30
C GLN A 253 38.22 15.72 22.72
N THR A 254 37.61 16.58 23.52
CA THR A 254 37.14 16.24 24.87
C THR A 254 36.04 15.17 24.84
N LEU A 255 35.03 15.31 23.99
CA LEU A 255 33.94 14.32 23.82
C LEU A 255 34.48 12.95 23.37
N THR A 256 35.46 12.93 22.46
CA THR A 256 36.12 11.70 22.03
C THR A 256 36.91 11.06 23.18
N GLN A 257 37.64 11.86 23.97
CA GLN A 257 38.40 11.38 25.14
C GLN A 257 37.50 10.82 26.25
N ASN A 258 36.30 11.38 26.41
CA ASN A 258 35.30 10.97 27.41
C ASN A 258 34.39 9.81 26.94
N ASN A 259 34.64 9.20 25.77
CA ASN A 259 33.79 8.16 25.15
C ASN A 259 32.36 8.59 24.80
N GLU A 260 32.09 9.89 24.63
CA GLU A 260 30.78 10.45 24.31
C GLU A 260 30.54 10.56 22.79
N GLY A 261 30.75 9.45 22.07
CA GLY A 261 30.70 9.43 20.60
C GLY A 261 29.36 9.85 19.99
N GLU A 262 28.22 9.62 20.68
CA GLU A 262 26.91 10.07 20.22
C GLU A 262 26.73 11.59 20.30
N ALA A 263 27.27 12.23 21.35
CA ALA A 263 27.25 13.69 21.48
C ALA A 263 28.18 14.34 20.44
N GLU A 264 29.34 13.74 20.15
CA GLU A 264 30.22 14.20 19.07
C GLU A 264 29.51 14.14 17.70
N LEU A 265 28.78 13.06 17.42
CA LEU A 265 28.02 12.87 16.19
C LEU A 265 26.88 13.89 16.05
N LEU A 266 26.21 14.24 17.15
CA LEU A 266 25.15 15.25 17.17
C LEU A 266 25.71 16.62 16.78
N VAL A 267 26.84 17.02 17.39
CA VAL A 267 27.53 18.28 17.07
C VAL A 267 28.00 18.29 15.62
N LEU A 268 28.61 17.21 15.14
CA LEU A 268 29.07 17.07 13.75
C LEU A 268 27.93 17.21 12.74
N SER A 269 26.75 16.70 13.07
CA SER A 269 25.57 16.72 12.19
C SER A 269 25.07 18.14 11.93
N VAL A 270 25.16 19.03 12.92
CA VAL A 270 24.74 20.43 12.80
C VAL A 270 25.81 21.27 12.14
N ILE A 271 27.08 21.19 12.56
CA ILE A 271 28.15 22.06 12.03
C ILE A 271 28.50 21.77 10.56
N THR A 272 28.33 20.52 10.11
CA THR A 272 28.54 20.17 8.69
C THR A 272 27.49 20.80 7.77
N SER A 273 26.28 21.08 8.26
CA SER A 273 25.26 21.81 7.50
C SER A 273 25.64 23.27 7.22
N VAL A 274 26.60 23.82 7.96
CA VAL A 274 27.14 25.18 7.84
C VAL A 274 28.47 25.19 7.08
N GLY A 275 28.90 24.04 6.53
CA GLY A 275 30.09 23.93 5.69
C GLY A 275 31.39 23.74 6.47
N TYR A 276 31.33 23.18 7.68
CA TYR A 276 32.50 22.71 8.43
C TYR A 276 33.14 21.48 7.76
N SER A 277 34.46 21.50 7.57
CA SER A 277 35.21 20.38 7.00
C SER A 277 35.97 19.62 8.08
N LEU A 278 35.60 18.36 8.29
CA LEU A 278 36.28 17.45 9.23
C LEU A 278 37.76 17.23 8.87
N LYS A 279 38.11 17.23 7.57
CA LYS A 279 39.49 17.03 7.10
C LYS A 279 40.41 18.20 7.44
N ASN A 280 39.86 19.41 7.43
CA ASN A 280 40.63 20.66 7.55
C ASN A 280 40.38 21.39 8.88
N ASN A 281 39.57 20.82 9.79
CA ASN A 281 39.11 21.41 11.05
C ASN A 281 38.72 22.88 10.93
N SER A 282 38.06 23.26 9.83
CA SER A 282 37.73 24.64 9.51
C SER A 282 36.53 24.75 8.57
N PHE A 283 35.89 25.92 8.58
CA PHE A 283 34.78 26.23 7.69
C PHE A 283 35.28 26.54 6.27
N SER A 284 34.44 26.21 5.28
CA SER A 284 34.72 26.47 3.87
C SER A 284 34.68 27.96 3.48
N HIS A 285 34.01 28.78 4.28
CA HIS A 285 33.85 30.22 4.10
C HIS A 285 33.81 30.93 5.47
N PRO A 286 34.03 32.25 5.53
CA PRO A 286 33.84 33.02 6.76
C PRO A 286 32.37 32.97 7.16
N LEU A 287 32.09 32.64 8.42
CA LEU A 287 30.75 32.59 8.97
C LEU A 287 30.15 33.99 8.99
N GLY A 288 28.95 34.13 8.44
CA GLY A 288 28.12 35.32 8.61
C GLY A 288 27.36 35.27 9.94
N TRP A 289 26.72 36.37 10.30
CA TRP A 289 25.87 36.42 11.50
C TRP A 289 24.76 35.34 11.46
N LYS A 290 24.14 35.11 10.29
CA LYS A 290 23.13 34.06 10.10
C LYS A 290 23.67 32.64 10.32
N ASP A 291 24.96 32.42 10.07
CA ASP A 291 25.61 31.15 10.32
C ASP A 291 25.78 30.91 11.82
N ILE A 292 26.25 31.92 12.52
CA ILE A 292 26.51 31.86 13.97
C ILE A 292 25.18 31.71 14.73
N ASP A 293 24.16 32.48 14.34
CA ASP A 293 22.81 32.40 14.92
C ASP A 293 22.14 31.03 14.69
N PHE A 294 22.30 30.45 13.50
CA PHE A 294 21.83 29.08 13.24
C PHE A 294 22.57 28.05 14.10
N LEU A 295 23.90 28.15 14.18
CA LEU A 295 24.71 27.23 14.99
C LEU A 295 24.34 27.28 16.46
N GLU A 296 24.20 28.49 17.04
CA GLU A 296 23.77 28.69 18.42
C GLU A 296 22.42 28.02 18.68
N ASN A 297 21.39 28.37 17.89
CA ASN A 297 20.03 27.91 18.12
C ASN A 297 19.86 26.39 17.90
N GLU A 298 20.38 25.84 16.80
CA GLU A 298 20.19 24.43 16.47
C GLU A 298 21.09 23.50 17.29
N LEU A 299 22.32 23.90 17.62
CA LEU A 299 23.15 23.09 18.53
C LEU A 299 22.51 23.06 19.93
N GLN A 300 22.09 24.20 20.47
CA GLN A 300 21.46 24.27 21.80
C GLN A 300 20.20 23.40 21.85
N LYS A 301 19.30 23.58 20.88
CA LYS A 301 18.06 22.79 20.77
C LYS A 301 18.33 21.30 20.60
N ALA A 302 19.30 20.93 19.76
CA ALA A 302 19.64 19.52 19.53
C ALA A 302 20.19 18.87 20.81
N TYR A 303 21.09 19.57 21.51
CA TYR A 303 21.76 19.09 22.72
C TYR A 303 20.82 19.01 23.93
N ASP A 304 20.00 20.03 24.17
CA ASP A 304 19.01 20.03 25.27
C ASP A 304 18.00 18.90 25.11
N LYS A 305 17.53 18.70 23.87
CA LYS A 305 16.61 17.60 23.55
C LYS A 305 17.29 16.24 23.69
N ASP A 306 18.54 16.09 23.28
CA ASP A 306 19.30 14.84 23.46
C ASP A 306 19.51 14.51 24.95
N CYS A 307 19.87 15.50 25.78
CA CYS A 307 20.03 15.33 27.23
C CYS A 307 18.71 14.92 27.90
N LEU A 308 17.60 15.54 27.53
CA LEU A 308 16.27 15.19 28.03
C LEU A 308 15.87 13.76 27.64
N LEU A 309 16.13 13.36 26.40
CA LEU A 309 15.78 12.03 25.89
C LEU A 309 16.69 10.92 26.44
N LYS A 310 17.98 11.19 26.67
CA LYS A 310 18.91 10.26 27.33
C LYS A 310 18.47 9.92 28.76
N GLY A 311 17.87 10.88 29.47
CA GLY A 311 17.27 10.66 30.79
C GLY A 311 15.98 9.84 30.76
N GLN A 312 15.32 9.70 29.60
CA GLN A 312 14.08 8.96 29.43
C GLN A 312 14.32 7.55 28.88
N HIS A 313 14.91 7.43 27.68
CA HIS A 313 15.13 6.14 27.02
C HIS A 313 16.21 6.23 25.92
N PRO A 314 17.17 5.28 25.85
CA PRO A 314 18.28 5.33 24.90
C PRO A 314 17.85 5.26 23.43
N THR A 315 16.77 4.54 23.10
CA THR A 315 16.20 4.48 21.74
C THR A 315 15.74 5.85 21.25
N ARG A 316 15.17 6.69 22.12
CA ARG A 316 14.67 8.02 21.74
C ARG A 316 15.82 8.97 21.46
N ALA A 317 16.86 8.94 22.29
CA ALA A 317 18.07 9.72 22.09
C ALA A 317 18.76 9.34 20.76
N GLN A 318 18.91 8.04 20.48
CA GLN A 318 19.53 7.60 19.24
C GLN A 318 18.65 7.86 18.00
N ALA A 319 17.32 7.78 18.11
CA ALA A 319 16.40 8.17 17.04
C ALA A 319 16.47 9.67 16.74
N HIS A 320 16.51 10.51 17.78
CA HIS A 320 16.69 11.96 17.68
C HIS A 320 18.01 12.31 17.01
N LEU A 321 19.12 11.67 17.40
CA LEU A 321 20.43 11.83 16.76
C LEU A 321 20.37 11.60 15.25
N VAL A 322 19.80 10.47 14.82
CA VAL A 322 19.69 10.12 13.40
C VAL A 322 18.76 11.09 12.68
N LEU A 323 17.63 11.47 13.29
CA LEU A 323 16.69 12.42 12.72
C LEU A 323 17.33 13.80 12.51
N THR A 324 18.03 14.32 13.52
CA THR A 324 18.76 15.60 13.45
C THR A 324 19.81 15.56 12.33
N ALA A 325 20.54 14.46 12.18
CA ALA A 325 21.50 14.32 11.10
C ALA A 325 20.88 14.38 9.70
N LEU A 326 19.69 13.78 9.53
CA LEU A 326 18.99 13.76 8.24
C LEU A 326 18.32 15.09 7.90
N THR A 327 17.99 15.92 8.90
CA THR A 327 17.13 17.11 8.74
C THR A 327 17.83 18.45 8.96
N ALA A 328 18.98 18.50 9.67
CA ALA A 328 19.69 19.75 9.97
C ALA A 328 20.10 20.52 8.70
N SER A 329 19.63 21.78 8.57
CA SER A 329 19.81 22.64 7.39
C SER A 329 19.63 24.14 7.71
N LYS A 330 20.56 24.99 7.23
CA LYS A 330 20.68 26.43 7.52
C LYS A 330 19.51 27.33 7.01
N ASN A 331 18.67 26.86 6.09
CA ASN A 331 17.65 27.70 5.42
C ASN A 331 16.25 27.06 5.33
N LYS A 332 15.92 26.06 6.16
CA LYS A 332 14.72 25.22 6.00
C LYS A 332 14.59 24.55 4.61
N GLN A 333 15.65 24.55 3.81
CA GLN A 333 15.72 23.80 2.57
C GLN A 333 15.89 22.31 2.88
N SER A 334 15.15 21.45 2.18
CA SER A 334 15.24 20.01 2.35
C SER A 334 16.64 19.49 2.01
N VAL A 335 17.19 18.65 2.88
CA VAL A 335 18.49 18.01 2.64
C VAL A 335 18.35 17.05 1.45
N THR A 336 19.31 17.08 0.51
CA THR A 336 19.25 16.23 -0.68
C THR A 336 19.42 14.75 -0.31
N SER A 337 18.82 13.84 -1.08
CA SER A 337 18.92 12.38 -0.84
C SER A 337 20.38 11.89 -0.79
N LYS A 338 21.25 12.45 -1.63
CA LYS A 338 22.67 12.10 -1.68
C LYS A 338 23.43 12.54 -0.43
N ASP A 339 23.06 13.68 0.16
CA ASP A 339 23.66 14.16 1.39
C ASP A 339 23.12 13.40 2.61
N LYS A 340 21.82 13.06 2.62
CA LYS A 340 21.23 12.14 3.63
C LYS A 340 21.94 10.80 3.66
N GLU A 341 22.20 10.20 2.50
CA GLU A 341 22.92 8.93 2.41
C GLU A 341 24.35 9.02 2.95
N ARG A 342 25.09 10.07 2.59
CA ARG A 342 26.45 10.30 3.12
C ARG A 342 26.45 10.47 4.64
N ARG A 343 25.52 11.26 5.19
CA ARG A 343 25.39 11.47 6.64
C ARG A 343 25.02 10.18 7.37
N LEU A 344 24.10 9.39 6.81
CA LEU A 344 23.71 8.09 7.35
C LEU A 344 24.86 7.07 7.32
N GLN A 345 25.66 7.04 6.25
CA GLN A 345 26.85 6.19 6.18
C GLN A 345 27.88 6.57 7.25
N LEU A 346 28.08 7.86 7.49
CA LEU A 346 28.97 8.34 8.57
C LEU A 346 28.50 7.83 9.94
N ILE A 347 27.20 7.98 10.25
CA ILE A 347 26.61 7.47 11.51
C ILE A 347 26.81 5.95 11.63
N LYS A 348 26.49 5.19 10.57
CA LYS A 348 26.69 3.73 10.55
C LYS A 348 28.15 3.33 10.77
N SER A 349 29.09 4.10 10.22
CA SER A 349 30.52 3.82 10.36
C SER A 349 31.04 4.04 11.78
N GLN A 350 30.49 5.02 12.49
CA GLN A 350 30.91 5.44 13.83
C GLN A 350 30.18 4.68 14.96
N LEU A 351 28.91 4.29 14.75
CA LEU A 351 28.11 3.54 15.73
C LEU A 351 28.21 2.00 15.56
N LYS A 352 29.23 1.48 14.87
CA LYS A 352 29.40 0.03 14.62
C LYS A 352 29.27 -0.78 15.92
N GLY A 353 28.25 -1.64 16.00
CA GLY A 353 27.97 -2.51 17.16
C GLY A 353 27.23 -1.87 18.34
N LYS A 354 26.93 -0.56 18.29
CA LYS A 354 26.18 0.19 19.32
C LYS A 354 24.82 0.70 18.84
N MET A 355 24.41 0.32 17.62
CA MET A 355 23.12 0.73 17.06
C MET A 355 21.99 -0.09 17.68
N ILE A 356 20.97 0.61 18.17
CA ILE A 356 19.79 0.05 18.81
C ILE A 356 18.92 -0.65 17.75
N PRO A 357 18.38 -1.86 18.03
CA PRO A 357 17.67 -2.67 17.03
C PRO A 357 16.51 -1.95 16.33
N GLU A 358 15.73 -1.16 17.06
CA GLU A 358 14.57 -0.44 16.56
C GLU A 358 14.96 0.66 15.55
N VAL A 359 16.02 1.42 15.88
CA VAL A 359 16.59 2.46 14.99
C VAL A 359 17.25 1.81 13.78
N SER A 360 17.97 0.69 13.98
CA SER A 360 18.57 -0.09 12.89
C SER A 360 17.51 -0.65 11.93
N SER A 361 16.38 -1.13 12.47
CA SER A 361 15.25 -1.62 11.68
C SER A 361 14.64 -0.50 10.86
N ALA A 362 14.32 0.65 11.46
CA ALA A 362 13.79 1.81 10.73
C ALA A 362 14.71 2.23 9.56
N ILE A 363 16.02 2.31 9.82
CA ILE A 363 17.04 2.64 8.81
C ILE A 363 17.11 1.58 7.70
N THR A 364 17.04 0.30 8.06
CA THR A 364 17.13 -0.82 7.09
C THR A 364 15.91 -0.84 6.18
N CYS A 365 14.72 -0.61 6.73
CA CYS A 365 13.47 -0.58 5.98
C CYS A 365 13.42 0.60 5.01
N ALA A 366 13.90 1.77 5.39
CA ALA A 366 13.99 2.91 4.47
C ALA A 366 14.99 2.69 3.33
N ASN A 367 16.11 2.00 3.59
CA ASN A 367 17.13 1.69 2.59
C ASN A 367 16.63 0.74 1.48
N VAL A 368 15.67 -0.14 1.77
CA VAL A 368 15.09 -1.07 0.78
C VAL A 368 14.24 -0.33 -0.26
N TYR A 369 13.56 0.74 0.14
CA TYR A 369 12.59 1.46 -0.70
C TYR A 369 13.04 2.87 -1.14
N GLN A 370 14.23 3.32 -0.72
CA GLN A 370 14.75 4.67 -0.96
C GLN A 370 13.80 5.81 -0.50
N ASP A 371 12.99 5.56 0.53
CA ASP A 371 11.98 6.51 1.02
C ASP A 371 12.46 7.27 2.28
N TRP A 372 13.04 8.45 2.05
CA TRP A 372 13.58 9.31 3.11
C TRP A 372 12.51 10.00 3.96
N LYS A 373 11.34 10.33 3.40
CA LYS A 373 10.26 10.98 4.14
C LYS A 373 9.69 10.03 5.18
N ARG A 374 9.54 8.75 4.79
CA ARG A 374 9.09 7.69 5.69
C ARG A 374 10.08 7.43 6.82
N LEU A 375 11.38 7.44 6.54
CA LEU A 375 12.40 7.31 7.58
C LEU A 375 12.32 8.44 8.60
N GLU A 376 12.17 9.69 8.14
CA GLU A 376 12.05 10.87 9.00
C GLU A 376 10.80 10.81 9.87
N LEU A 377 9.65 10.42 9.31
CA LEU A 377 8.42 10.17 10.06
C LEU A 377 8.62 9.11 11.14
N GLN A 378 9.25 7.98 10.80
CA GLN A 378 9.52 6.89 11.74
C GLN A 378 10.44 7.31 12.88
N LEU A 379 11.54 7.99 12.57
CA LEU A 379 12.46 8.49 13.58
C LEU A 379 11.81 9.59 14.45
N THR A 380 10.95 10.41 13.86
CA THR A 380 10.14 11.41 14.61
C THR A 380 9.17 10.73 15.57
N HIS A 381 8.54 9.63 15.14
CA HIS A 381 7.69 8.82 16.01
C HIS A 381 8.49 8.19 17.15
N LEU A 382 9.61 7.54 16.85
CA LEU A 382 10.51 6.96 17.87
C LEU A 382 11.06 8.01 18.83
N THR A 383 11.17 9.28 18.41
CA THR A 383 11.64 10.39 19.26
C THR A 383 10.55 10.91 20.20
N ASN A 384 9.28 10.89 19.76
CA ASN A 384 8.17 11.56 20.45
C ASN A 384 7.19 10.59 21.15
N SER A 385 7.29 9.28 20.92
CA SER A 385 6.33 8.31 21.42
C SER A 385 6.50 8.07 22.93
N GLU A 386 5.49 8.38 23.74
CA GLU A 386 5.16 7.57 24.92
C GLU A 386 4.69 6.20 24.41
N GLU A 387 5.62 5.37 23.96
CA GLU A 387 5.32 4.05 23.46
C GLU A 387 4.60 3.24 24.54
N ARG A 388 3.40 2.73 24.22
CA ARG A 388 2.81 1.61 24.96
C ARG A 388 3.71 0.41 24.71
N GLU A 389 4.67 0.19 25.60
CA GLU A 389 5.52 -1.01 25.65
C GLU A 389 4.69 -2.28 25.42
N ASP A 390 3.46 -2.30 25.96
CA ASP A 390 2.45 -3.34 25.78
C ASP A 390 2.10 -3.66 24.31
N PHE A 391 2.02 -2.66 23.43
CA PHE A 391 1.68 -2.87 22.02
C PHE A 391 2.85 -3.49 21.23
N MET A 392 4.07 -3.01 21.46
CA MET A 392 5.26 -3.61 20.85
C MET A 392 5.47 -5.03 21.35
N ASN A 393 5.25 -5.27 22.65
CA ASN A 393 5.26 -6.59 23.25
C ASN A 393 4.20 -7.51 22.61
N LEU A 394 2.98 -7.01 22.35
CA LEU A 394 1.94 -7.76 21.65
C LEU A 394 2.39 -8.16 20.23
N LEU A 395 2.93 -7.22 19.46
CA LEU A 395 3.39 -7.51 18.10
C LEU A 395 4.53 -8.53 18.06
N GLN A 396 5.47 -8.41 19.01
CA GLN A 396 6.58 -9.35 19.13
C GLN A 396 6.07 -10.77 19.47
N LYS A 397 5.11 -10.90 20.39
CA LYS A 397 4.47 -12.18 20.71
C LYS A 397 3.75 -12.79 19.51
N LEU A 398 3.11 -11.94 18.70
CA LEU A 398 2.43 -12.33 17.46
C LEU A 398 3.39 -12.56 16.28
N GLY A 399 4.71 -12.47 16.48
CA GLY A 399 5.71 -12.70 15.43
C GLY A 399 5.80 -11.60 14.37
N LEU A 400 5.18 -10.44 14.61
CA LEU A 400 5.15 -9.31 13.68
C LEU A 400 6.38 -8.41 13.91
N LYS A 401 7.37 -8.50 13.01
CA LYS A 401 8.72 -7.91 13.21
C LYS A 401 8.86 -6.43 12.79
N CYS A 402 8.03 -5.90 11.86
CA CYS A 402 8.05 -4.47 11.51
C CYS A 402 6.78 -4.00 10.79
N LEU A 403 6.04 -3.05 11.37
CA LEU A 403 4.84 -2.45 10.74
C LEU A 403 5.14 -1.57 9.50
N CYS A 404 6.42 -1.34 9.22
CA CYS A 404 6.87 -0.69 8.00
C CYS A 404 6.61 -1.53 6.74
N LEU A 405 6.53 -2.84 6.89
CA LEU A 405 6.15 -3.75 5.82
C LEU A 405 4.70 -4.13 6.08
N LYS A 406 3.79 -3.22 5.69
CA LYS A 406 2.37 -3.54 5.71
C LYS A 406 2.17 -4.80 4.87
N GLN A 407 1.49 -5.77 5.45
CA GLN A 407 1.19 -7.02 4.76
C GLN A 407 0.22 -6.72 3.62
N GLN A 408 0.53 -7.27 2.44
CA GLN A 408 -0.28 -7.11 1.25
C GLN A 408 -1.15 -8.35 1.05
N LYS A 409 -2.19 -8.19 0.22
CA LYS A 409 -3.06 -9.31 -0.17
C LYS A 409 -2.28 -10.50 -0.77
N LYS A 410 -1.23 -10.24 -1.57
CA LYS A 410 -0.40 -11.31 -2.16
C LYS A 410 0.39 -12.11 -1.13
N ASP A 411 0.63 -11.55 0.06
CA ASP A 411 1.39 -12.20 1.13
C ASP A 411 0.53 -13.20 1.91
N ILE A 412 -0.80 -13.07 1.86
CA ILE A 412 -1.77 -14.00 2.47
C ILE A 412 -2.32 -15.03 1.49
N LEU A 413 -2.32 -14.73 0.19
CA LEU A 413 -2.75 -15.67 -0.87
C LEU A 413 -1.62 -16.66 -1.19
N VAL A 414 -1.25 -17.46 -0.19
CA VAL A 414 -0.15 -18.42 -0.25
C VAL A 414 -0.62 -19.77 0.28
N ILE A 415 -0.24 -20.84 -0.40
CA ILE A 415 -0.39 -22.21 0.08
C ILE A 415 0.85 -22.56 0.89
N ASP A 416 0.69 -22.79 2.18
CA ASP A 416 1.74 -23.15 3.13
C ASP A 416 1.37 -24.26 4.11
N SER A 417 2.33 -24.67 4.94
CA SER A 417 2.11 -25.74 5.92
C SER A 417 0.97 -25.43 6.89
N ALA A 418 0.74 -24.15 7.21
CA ALA A 418 -0.37 -23.72 8.05
C ALA A 418 -1.72 -23.79 7.32
N SER A 419 -1.75 -23.57 6.00
CA SER A 419 -2.91 -23.81 5.13
C SER A 419 -3.24 -25.30 4.96
N GLN A 420 -2.25 -26.19 5.11
CA GLN A 420 -2.45 -27.64 5.03
C GLN A 420 -2.84 -28.27 6.38
N SER A 421 -2.62 -27.57 7.50
CA SER A 421 -2.83 -28.15 8.82
C SER A 421 -4.18 -27.78 9.42
N VAL A 422 -5.02 -28.78 9.66
CA VAL A 422 -6.23 -28.73 10.52
C VAL A 422 -5.87 -28.39 11.99
N ASN A 423 -4.58 -28.32 12.31
CA ASN A 423 -4.08 -28.18 13.67
C ASN A 423 -4.17 -26.73 14.15
N ASN A 424 -4.77 -26.56 15.32
CA ASN A 424 -4.77 -25.29 16.03
C ASN A 424 -3.33 -24.78 16.26
N PRO A 425 -3.09 -23.46 16.22
CA PRO A 425 -1.77 -22.87 16.43
C PRO A 425 -1.19 -23.32 17.78
N ARG A 426 0.11 -23.63 17.78
CA ARG A 426 0.85 -24.10 18.97
C ARG A 426 1.58 -22.96 19.69
N GLU A 427 1.89 -21.89 18.95
CA GLU A 427 2.62 -20.72 19.44
C GLU A 427 1.80 -19.44 19.23
N GLU A 428 2.03 -18.43 20.07
CA GLU A 428 1.40 -17.10 19.94
C GLU A 428 1.77 -16.42 18.61
N SER A 429 2.97 -16.69 18.10
CA SER A 429 3.50 -16.17 16.82
C SER A 429 2.67 -16.58 15.60
N GLN A 430 1.90 -17.66 15.71
CA GLN A 430 1.09 -18.22 14.62
C GLN A 430 -0.36 -17.68 14.62
N LEU A 431 -0.77 -16.94 15.65
CA LEU A 431 -2.16 -16.51 15.83
C LEU A 431 -2.65 -15.58 14.72
N CYS A 432 -1.84 -14.61 14.28
CA CYS A 432 -2.22 -13.68 13.20
C CYS A 432 -2.46 -14.41 11.88
N PHE A 433 -1.55 -15.31 11.52
CA PHE A 433 -1.67 -16.11 10.30
C PHE A 433 -2.90 -17.03 10.36
N HIS A 434 -3.10 -17.73 11.48
CA HIS A 434 -4.26 -18.59 11.68
C HIS A 434 -5.58 -17.81 11.61
N TYR A 435 -5.61 -16.60 12.21
CA TYR A 435 -6.74 -15.68 12.13
C TYR A 435 -7.09 -15.32 10.69
N LEU A 436 -6.09 -14.88 9.92
CA LEU A 436 -6.25 -14.53 8.51
C LEU A 436 -6.76 -15.71 7.69
N TYR A 437 -6.12 -16.87 7.81
CA TYR A 437 -6.46 -18.06 7.04
C TYR A 437 -7.91 -18.52 7.27
N LYS A 438 -8.34 -18.68 8.53
CA LYS A 438 -9.72 -19.10 8.82
C LYS A 438 -10.75 -18.06 8.36
N LEU A 439 -10.44 -16.76 8.50
CA LEU A 439 -11.32 -15.70 8.03
C LEU A 439 -11.45 -15.70 6.49
N MET A 440 -10.36 -15.98 5.76
CA MET A 440 -10.37 -16.13 4.30
C MET A 440 -11.32 -17.26 3.85
N MET A 441 -11.28 -18.38 4.58
CA MET A 441 -12.11 -19.57 4.42
C MET A 441 -13.54 -19.40 4.95
N LEU A 442 -13.93 -18.20 5.37
CA LEU A 442 -15.25 -17.88 5.94
C LEU A 442 -15.59 -18.67 7.24
N ASP A 443 -14.58 -19.17 7.95
CA ASP A 443 -14.77 -19.79 9.25
C ASP A 443 -14.82 -18.72 10.34
N TYR A 444 -16.04 -18.28 10.66
CA TYR A 444 -16.27 -17.25 11.67
C TYR A 444 -15.83 -17.69 13.09
N SER A 445 -15.64 -18.99 13.35
CA SER A 445 -15.26 -19.48 14.69
C SER A 445 -13.93 -18.93 15.18
N VAL A 446 -13.06 -18.49 14.25
CA VAL A 446 -11.72 -17.98 14.58
C VAL A 446 -11.72 -16.75 15.46
N ARG A 447 -12.78 -15.93 15.41
CA ARG A 447 -12.91 -14.75 16.28
C ARG A 447 -12.93 -15.11 17.78
N PHE A 448 -13.29 -16.36 18.10
CA PHE A 448 -13.38 -16.87 19.48
C PHE A 448 -12.23 -17.82 19.83
N PHE A 449 -11.21 -17.90 18.97
CA PHE A 449 -10.09 -18.80 19.16
C PHE A 449 -9.17 -18.32 20.31
N VAL A 450 -8.73 -19.26 21.14
CA VAL A 450 -7.77 -19.02 22.23
C VAL A 450 -6.75 -20.15 22.22
N LEU A 451 -5.47 -19.79 22.28
CA LEU A 451 -4.38 -20.74 22.40
C LEU A 451 -4.52 -21.52 23.72
N LYS A 452 -4.64 -22.85 23.66
CA LYS A 452 -4.64 -23.69 24.85
C LYS A 452 -3.20 -23.83 25.34
N VAL A 453 -2.87 -23.24 26.48
CA VAL A 453 -1.58 -23.53 27.15
C VAL A 453 -1.65 -25.00 27.61
N PRO A 454 -0.64 -25.84 27.32
CA PRO A 454 -0.61 -27.19 27.86
C PRO A 454 -0.57 -27.10 29.38
N ASP A 455 -1.54 -27.75 30.05
CA ASP A 455 -1.46 -27.95 31.50
C ASP A 455 -0.15 -28.68 31.79
N THR A 456 0.79 -27.97 32.39
CA THR A 456 2.04 -28.56 32.87
C THR A 456 1.69 -29.30 34.14
N ASP A 457 1.57 -30.63 34.03
CA ASP A 457 1.68 -31.64 35.10
C ASP A 457 1.37 -31.13 36.52
N CYS A 458 0.09 -30.96 36.87
CA CYS A 458 -0.34 -31.29 38.23
C CYS A 458 -0.38 -32.82 38.32
N LYS A 459 0.79 -33.45 38.28
CA LYS A 459 0.93 -34.84 38.72
C LYS A 459 0.68 -34.85 40.22
N GLU A 460 -0.48 -35.38 40.59
CA GLU A 460 -0.70 -36.04 41.86
C GLU A 460 0.50 -36.96 42.14
N ASN A 461 1.41 -36.53 43.00
CA ASN A 461 2.41 -37.38 43.64
C ASN A 461 2.97 -36.65 44.86
N SER A 462 2.26 -36.75 45.97
CA SER A 462 2.91 -36.99 47.26
C SER A 462 1.88 -37.60 48.22
N ALA A 463 1.75 -38.92 48.13
CA ALA A 463 1.45 -39.71 49.31
C ALA A 463 2.60 -39.50 50.30
N THR A 464 2.40 -38.60 51.26
CA THR A 464 3.18 -38.60 52.49
C THR A 464 2.19 -38.68 53.64
N THR A 465 2.14 -39.89 54.19
CA THR A 465 1.41 -40.31 55.37
C THR A 465 1.71 -39.37 56.54
N VAL A 466 0.74 -38.57 56.95
CA VAL A 466 0.68 -38.03 58.31
C VAL A 466 -0.52 -38.69 58.97
N GLN A 467 -0.23 -39.60 59.91
CA GLN A 467 -1.22 -40.20 60.80
C GLN A 467 -1.81 -39.09 61.68
N CYS A 468 -3.09 -38.78 61.49
CA CYS A 468 -3.87 -38.06 62.48
C CYS A 468 -4.49 -39.08 63.45
N SER A 469 -3.98 -39.08 64.69
CA SER A 469 -4.61 -39.75 65.82
C SER A 469 -5.94 -39.07 66.18
N SER A 470 -6.92 -39.94 66.43
CA SER A 470 -8.32 -39.73 66.85
C SER A 470 -8.60 -38.66 67.93
N GLY A 471 -9.70 -37.91 67.74
CA GLY A 471 -10.45 -37.21 68.79
C GLY A 471 -11.62 -36.39 68.18
N PRO A 472 -12.86 -36.45 68.71
CA PRO A 472 -14.07 -36.24 67.90
C PRO A 472 -14.79 -34.89 68.12
N GLU A 473 -15.73 -34.61 67.19
CA GLU A 473 -16.86 -33.66 67.26
C GLU A 473 -16.58 -32.14 67.21
N LYS A 474 -16.92 -31.48 66.08
CA LYS A 474 -18.13 -30.62 65.97
C LYS A 474 -18.22 -29.85 64.64
N SER A 475 -19.45 -29.87 64.11
CA SER A 475 -20.16 -28.88 63.30
C SER A 475 -19.76 -28.60 61.84
N SER A 476 -20.72 -28.86 60.95
CA SER A 476 -20.77 -28.61 59.51
C SER A 476 -20.94 -27.12 59.13
N PHE A 477 -20.15 -26.22 59.71
CA PHE A 477 -20.28 -24.76 59.48
C PHE A 477 -18.98 -24.11 58.98
N GLY A 478 -18.22 -24.79 58.12
CA GLY A 478 -16.98 -24.26 57.51
C GLY A 478 -17.04 -24.02 56.00
N PHE A 479 -18.17 -24.30 55.32
CA PHE A 479 -18.26 -24.13 53.86
C PHE A 479 -18.66 -22.70 53.42
N PHE A 480 -19.10 -21.85 54.35
CA PHE A 480 -19.68 -20.54 54.03
C PHE A 480 -19.04 -19.36 54.78
N SER A 481 -17.84 -19.52 55.34
CA SER A 481 -17.14 -18.43 56.03
C SER A 481 -15.85 -18.09 55.28
N ILE A 482 -15.95 -17.18 54.29
CA ILE A 482 -14.77 -16.45 53.81
C ILE A 482 -14.58 -15.29 54.77
N GLY A 483 -13.62 -15.45 55.68
CA GLY A 483 -13.11 -14.35 56.48
C GLY A 483 -12.35 -13.39 55.58
N GLU A 484 -12.58 -12.09 55.78
CA GLU A 484 -11.70 -11.04 55.31
C GLU A 484 -10.36 -11.19 56.06
N GLU A 485 -9.30 -11.59 55.35
CA GLU A 485 -7.96 -10.98 55.43
C GLU A 485 -6.98 -11.65 54.46
N ASP A 486 -6.12 -10.80 53.91
CA ASP A 486 -4.93 -11.02 53.09
C ASP A 486 -5.09 -11.40 51.60
N VAL A 487 -5.11 -10.31 50.83
CA VAL A 487 -4.67 -10.19 49.44
C VAL A 487 -3.23 -10.71 49.31
N GLU A 488 -3.08 -12.04 49.23
CA GLU A 488 -1.89 -12.64 48.64
C GLU A 488 -1.87 -12.28 47.15
N LYS A 489 -0.86 -11.47 46.79
CA LYS A 489 -0.47 -11.11 45.42
C LYS A 489 -0.86 -12.21 44.43
N GLU A 490 -1.84 -11.90 43.57
CA GLU A 490 -2.22 -12.74 42.44
C GLU A 490 -0.94 -13.24 41.77
N LYS A 491 -0.70 -14.56 41.84
CA LYS A 491 0.27 -15.21 40.97
C LYS A 491 -0.08 -14.78 39.55
N LYS A 492 0.83 -14.07 38.88
CA LYS A 492 0.71 -13.68 37.46
C LYS A 492 0.46 -14.94 36.63
N HIS A 493 -0.79 -15.37 36.51
CA HIS A 493 -1.19 -16.32 35.48
C HIS A 493 -0.81 -15.65 34.15
N LYS A 494 -0.01 -16.34 33.31
CA LYS A 494 0.33 -15.85 31.98
C LYS A 494 -0.99 -15.58 31.25
N THR A 495 -1.32 -14.30 31.07
CA THR A 495 -2.54 -13.88 30.39
C THR A 495 -2.42 -14.23 28.91
N HIS A 496 -3.38 -15.00 28.40
CA HIS A 496 -3.48 -15.29 26.97
C HIS A 496 -3.78 -13.98 26.20
N ILE A 497 -3.35 -13.91 24.94
CA ILE A 497 -3.64 -12.75 24.09
C ILE A 497 -5.15 -12.67 23.82
N HIS A 498 -5.74 -11.49 24.00
CA HIS A 498 -7.15 -11.27 23.74
C HIS A 498 -7.47 -11.44 22.24
N PRO A 499 -8.51 -12.19 21.83
CA PRO A 499 -8.79 -12.45 20.41
C PRO A 499 -9.00 -11.19 19.56
N MET A 500 -9.62 -10.16 20.15
CA MET A 500 -9.81 -8.88 19.46
C MET A 500 -8.52 -8.07 19.32
N ASP A 501 -7.50 -8.31 20.17
CA ASP A 501 -6.18 -7.70 19.98
C ASP A 501 -5.46 -8.33 18.80
N VAL A 502 -5.66 -9.63 18.55
CA VAL A 502 -5.18 -10.29 17.30
C VAL A 502 -5.84 -9.67 16.08
N HIS A 503 -7.18 -9.48 16.12
CA HIS A 503 -7.93 -8.84 15.04
C HIS A 503 -7.42 -7.43 14.73
N MET A 504 -7.27 -6.58 15.77
CA MET A 504 -6.79 -5.21 15.59
C MET A 504 -5.31 -5.14 15.22
N ALA A 505 -4.47 -6.05 15.71
CA ALA A 505 -3.07 -6.15 15.28
C ALA A 505 -2.97 -6.46 13.78
N VAL A 506 -3.77 -7.41 13.29
CA VAL A 506 -3.88 -7.72 11.85
C VAL A 506 -4.36 -6.49 11.06
N PHE A 507 -5.38 -5.78 11.55
CA PHE A 507 -5.88 -4.55 10.91
C PHE A 507 -4.79 -3.46 10.79
N HIS A 508 -4.03 -3.22 11.87
CA HIS A 508 -2.94 -2.23 11.88
C HIS A 508 -1.73 -2.66 11.04
N TYR A 509 -1.50 -3.96 10.87
CA TYR A 509 -0.41 -4.52 10.07
C TYR A 509 -0.75 -4.65 8.57
N SER A 510 -2.01 -4.45 8.17
CA SER A 510 -2.49 -4.61 6.79
C SER A 510 -2.38 -3.34 5.95
N ASP A 511 -2.05 -3.48 4.66
CA ASP A 511 -2.20 -2.40 3.66
C ASP A 511 -3.68 -2.11 3.33
N ASP A 512 -3.92 -1.05 2.58
CA ASP A 512 -5.28 -0.53 2.39
C ASP A 512 -6.12 -1.51 1.55
N PHE A 513 -5.51 -2.23 0.59
CA PHE A 513 -6.18 -3.28 -0.18
C PHE A 513 -6.49 -4.52 0.67
N LEU A 514 -5.57 -4.95 1.55
CA LEU A 514 -5.80 -6.04 2.48
C LEU A 514 -6.88 -5.68 3.51
N ARG A 515 -6.90 -4.44 4.02
CA ARG A 515 -7.98 -3.96 4.90
C ARG A 515 -9.34 -4.03 4.23
N GLN A 516 -9.46 -3.58 2.97
CA GLN A 516 -10.70 -3.68 2.20
C GLN A 516 -11.13 -5.14 1.99
N TYR A 517 -10.17 -6.02 1.70
CA TYR A 517 -10.42 -7.47 1.62
C TYR A 517 -10.92 -8.06 2.95
N LEU A 518 -10.25 -7.73 4.06
CA LEU A 518 -10.62 -8.16 5.41
C LEU A 518 -12.05 -7.73 5.75
N TYR A 519 -12.42 -6.47 5.46
CA TYR A 519 -13.75 -5.94 5.72
C TYR A 519 -14.83 -6.69 4.93
N THR A 520 -14.54 -7.05 3.69
CA THR A 520 -15.44 -7.87 2.87
C THR A 520 -15.67 -9.25 3.49
N LYS A 521 -14.61 -9.91 3.97
CA LYS A 521 -14.71 -11.23 4.65
C LYS A 521 -15.41 -11.15 5.99
N LEU A 522 -15.13 -10.13 6.81
CA LEU A 522 -15.81 -9.88 8.09
C LEU A 522 -17.31 -9.63 7.86
N SER A 523 -17.66 -8.78 6.89
CA SER A 523 -19.05 -8.49 6.53
C SER A 523 -19.80 -9.73 6.04
N THR A 524 -19.12 -10.60 5.29
CA THR A 524 -19.65 -11.91 4.85
C THR A 524 -19.90 -12.83 6.04
N CYS A 525 -19.00 -12.84 7.02
CA CYS A 525 -19.14 -13.56 8.29
C CYS A 525 -20.16 -12.93 9.25
N GLN A 526 -20.91 -11.91 8.83
CA GLN A 526 -21.87 -11.16 9.66
C GLN A 526 -21.25 -10.58 10.93
N PHE A 527 -19.99 -10.15 10.83
CA PHE A 527 -19.28 -9.51 11.91
C PHE A 527 -19.37 -7.99 11.83
N ALA A 528 -19.35 -7.35 13.00
CA ALA A 528 -19.17 -5.91 13.09
C ALA A 528 -17.80 -5.49 12.52
N LEU A 529 -17.77 -4.34 11.86
CA LEU A 529 -16.61 -3.76 11.18
C LEU A 529 -16.11 -2.55 11.97
N PRO A 530 -14.79 -2.34 12.13
CA PRO A 530 -14.28 -1.13 12.75
C PRO A 530 -14.63 0.11 11.91
N LEU A 531 -15.31 1.09 12.52
CA LEU A 531 -15.74 2.35 11.92
C LEU A 531 -14.84 3.51 12.32
N LEU A 532 -14.46 3.60 13.61
CA LEU A 532 -13.48 4.55 14.10
C LEU A 532 -12.43 3.80 14.90
N VAL A 533 -11.17 3.98 14.54
CA VAL A 533 -10.06 3.23 15.10
C VAL A 533 -9.02 4.20 15.67
N PRO A 534 -8.76 4.18 16.99
CA PRO A 534 -7.64 4.92 17.56
C PRO A 534 -6.32 4.35 17.08
N SER A 535 -5.41 5.23 16.64
CA SER A 535 -4.03 4.85 16.34
C SER A 535 -3.33 4.40 17.63
N PRO A 536 -2.76 3.17 17.69
CA PRO A 536 -2.08 2.69 18.89
C PRO A 536 -0.80 3.48 19.21
N TRP A 537 -0.28 4.29 18.27
CA TRP A 537 0.91 5.14 18.47
C TRP A 537 0.57 6.57 18.87
N THR A 538 -0.41 7.17 18.21
CA THR A 538 -0.67 8.61 18.32
C THR A 538 -1.96 8.93 19.06
N GLY A 539 -2.82 7.93 19.33
CA GLY A 539 -4.18 8.12 19.81
C GLY A 539 -5.15 8.73 18.78
N ALA A 540 -4.62 9.43 17.77
CA ALA A 540 -5.41 10.02 16.68
C ALA A 540 -6.38 9.02 16.04
N LEU A 541 -7.61 9.47 15.82
CA LEU A 541 -8.68 8.65 15.25
C LEU A 541 -8.56 8.53 13.73
N GLU A 542 -8.68 7.30 13.26
CA GLU A 542 -8.74 6.92 11.85
C GLU A 542 -10.17 6.46 11.51
N PHE A 543 -10.70 6.96 10.40
CA PHE A 543 -11.93 6.55 9.75
C PHE A 543 -11.57 5.74 8.49
N PRO A 544 -11.50 4.39 8.56
CA PRO A 544 -11.08 3.52 7.45
C PRO A 544 -12.17 3.39 6.38
N LEU A 545 -12.38 4.47 5.62
CA LEU A 545 -13.43 4.59 4.64
C LEU A 545 -13.17 3.72 3.40
N TRP A 546 -11.93 3.67 2.92
CA TRP A 546 -11.53 2.82 1.79
C TRP A 546 -11.87 1.36 2.05
N ALA A 547 -11.69 0.89 3.29
CA ALA A 547 -12.04 -0.48 3.67
C ALA A 547 -13.55 -0.77 3.60
N LEU A 548 -14.40 0.24 3.80
CA LEU A 548 -15.87 0.13 3.76
C LEU A 548 -16.47 0.24 2.34
N ARG A 549 -15.69 0.69 1.35
CA ARG A 549 -16.15 0.98 -0.02
C ARG A 549 -16.75 -0.19 -0.79
N GLN A 550 -16.40 -1.43 -0.47
CA GLN A 550 -16.91 -2.62 -1.17
C GLN A 550 -18.06 -3.32 -0.43
N ILE A 551 -18.55 -2.74 0.68
CA ILE A 551 -19.58 -3.38 1.48
C ILE A 551 -20.95 -3.18 0.83
N LYS A 552 -21.40 -4.21 0.11
CA LYS A 552 -22.75 -4.32 -0.44
C LYS A 552 -23.62 -5.15 0.50
N LYS A 553 -24.84 -4.69 0.79
CA LYS A 553 -25.85 -5.46 1.55
C LYS A 553 -27.16 -5.52 0.76
N SER A 554 -27.89 -6.61 0.96
CA SER A 554 -29.24 -6.80 0.42
C SER A 554 -30.26 -6.91 1.54
N TRP A 555 -31.42 -6.28 1.35
CA TRP A 555 -32.51 -6.30 2.32
C TRP A 555 -33.86 -6.05 1.64
N CYS A 556 -34.92 -6.43 2.35
CA CYS A 556 -36.29 -6.28 1.89
C CYS A 556 -37.02 -5.27 2.78
N CYS A 557 -37.52 -4.19 2.21
CA CYS A 557 -38.38 -3.25 2.93
C CYS A 557 -39.86 -3.60 2.73
N ARG A 558 -40.65 -3.51 3.79
CA ARG A 558 -42.11 -3.58 3.68
C ARG A 558 -42.69 -2.19 3.55
N GLU A 559 -43.37 -1.93 2.45
CA GLU A 559 -44.13 -0.70 2.26
C GLU A 559 -45.63 -1.00 2.43
N PRO A 560 -46.37 -0.18 3.19
CA PRO A 560 -47.82 -0.30 3.25
C PRO A 560 -48.42 0.09 1.88
N SER A 561 -49.22 -0.79 1.27
CA SER A 561 -49.97 -0.48 0.04
C SER A 561 -51.46 -0.84 0.18
N GLU A 562 -52.32 -0.15 -0.56
CA GLU A 562 -53.79 -0.27 -0.49
C GLU A 562 -54.33 -1.68 -0.84
N ARG A 563 -53.52 -2.55 -1.47
CA ARG A 563 -53.88 -3.94 -1.82
C ARG A 563 -53.04 -5.00 -1.08
N GLY A 564 -52.37 -4.65 0.03
CA GLY A 564 -51.51 -5.52 0.84
C GLY A 564 -50.09 -4.97 1.01
N SER A 565 -49.23 -5.63 1.79
CA SER A 565 -47.81 -5.21 1.93
C SER A 565 -47.02 -5.53 0.65
N SER A 566 -46.46 -4.54 -0.03
CA SER A 566 -45.48 -4.77 -1.09
C SER A 566 -44.09 -4.93 -0.45
N VAL A 567 -43.31 -5.91 -0.94
CA VAL A 567 -41.93 -6.12 -0.50
C VAL A 567 -41.00 -5.56 -1.56
N LYS A 568 -40.21 -4.56 -1.20
CA LYS A 568 -39.22 -3.95 -2.07
C LYS A 568 -37.86 -4.55 -1.76
N HIS A 569 -37.30 -5.27 -2.74
CA HIS A 569 -35.93 -5.77 -2.66
C HIS A 569 -34.94 -4.65 -2.96
N ASN A 570 -34.01 -4.41 -2.05
CA ASN A 570 -32.89 -3.50 -2.22
C ASN A 570 -31.59 -4.30 -2.16
N CYS A 571 -30.68 -4.04 -3.10
CA CYS A 571 -29.29 -4.46 -3.04
C CYS A 571 -28.47 -3.21 -3.36
N ARG A 572 -27.73 -2.70 -2.39
CA ARG A 572 -27.03 -1.42 -2.53
C ARG A 572 -25.67 -1.45 -1.84
N ASP A 573 -24.80 -0.59 -2.33
CA ASP A 573 -23.58 -0.23 -1.63
C ASP A 573 -23.91 0.57 -0.37
N MET A 574 -23.30 0.20 0.76
CA MET A 574 -23.59 0.82 2.06
C MET A 574 -22.96 2.20 2.22
N PHE A 575 -22.03 2.60 1.34
CA PHE A 575 -21.45 3.94 1.33
C PHE A 575 -22.51 5.03 1.11
N ASN A 576 -23.37 4.83 0.10
CA ASN A 576 -24.42 5.78 -0.30
C ASN A 576 -25.81 5.43 0.26
N ALA A 577 -26.00 4.25 0.85
CA ALA A 577 -27.30 3.84 1.38
C ALA A 577 -27.70 4.66 2.62
N PRO A 578 -28.81 5.42 2.59
CA PRO A 578 -29.30 6.13 3.76
C PRO A 578 -30.00 5.16 4.71
N VAL A 579 -29.49 5.03 5.93
CA VAL A 579 -30.05 4.15 6.97
C VAL A 579 -30.16 4.87 8.32
N PRO A 580 -31.22 4.63 9.12
CA PRO A 580 -31.27 5.10 10.49
C PRO A 580 -30.12 4.49 11.30
N THR A 581 -29.46 5.32 12.11
CA THR A 581 -28.26 4.94 12.88
C THR A 581 -28.58 4.93 14.37
N VAL A 582 -28.29 3.82 15.04
CA VAL A 582 -28.49 3.66 16.49
C VAL A 582 -27.15 3.38 17.15
N SER A 583 -26.78 4.19 18.14
CA SER A 583 -25.51 4.03 18.84
C SER A 583 -25.68 3.48 20.24
N PHE A 584 -24.88 2.47 20.56
CA PHE A 584 -24.81 1.85 21.88
C PHE A 584 -23.53 2.25 22.58
N ILE A 585 -23.66 2.96 23.71
CA ILE A 585 -22.55 3.45 24.53
C ILE A 585 -22.68 2.99 25.98
N ARG A 586 -21.54 2.94 26.69
CA ARG A 586 -21.49 2.59 28.12
C ARG A 586 -20.88 3.74 28.89
N LEU A 587 -21.45 4.04 30.05
CA LEU A 587 -20.94 4.99 31.03
C LEU A 587 -20.61 4.25 32.32
N GLY A 588 -19.32 4.20 32.67
CA GLY A 588 -18.80 3.49 33.84
C GLY A 588 -18.58 1.97 33.63
N SER A 589 -18.33 1.25 34.73
CA SER A 589 -18.06 -0.20 34.72
C SER A 589 -19.30 -1.01 35.15
N SER A 590 -19.76 -1.92 34.28
CA SER A 590 -20.99 -2.71 34.48
C SER A 590 -20.68 -4.20 34.59
N SER A 591 -21.47 -4.93 35.37
CA SER A 591 -21.57 -6.39 35.28
C SER A 591 -22.31 -6.84 34.02
N VAL A 592 -23.29 -6.06 33.56
CA VAL A 592 -24.08 -6.32 32.34
C VAL A 592 -23.28 -5.92 31.10
N SER A 593 -23.24 -6.82 30.10
CA SER A 593 -22.50 -6.60 28.85
C SER A 593 -23.33 -5.83 27.83
N LYS A 594 -22.90 -4.60 27.49
CA LYS A 594 -23.51 -3.77 26.43
C LYS A 594 -23.57 -4.48 25.08
N SER A 595 -22.45 -5.05 24.64
CA SER A 595 -22.36 -5.73 23.35
C SER A 595 -23.21 -7.01 23.29
N GLN A 596 -23.50 -7.63 24.44
CA GLN A 596 -24.45 -8.74 24.49
C GLN A 596 -25.88 -8.26 24.26
N ILE A 597 -26.32 -7.21 24.97
CA ILE A 597 -27.64 -6.60 24.74
C ILE A 597 -27.79 -6.21 23.26
N LEU A 598 -26.74 -5.61 22.69
CA LEU A 598 -26.73 -5.24 21.28
C LEU A 598 -26.88 -6.46 20.35
N ASN A 599 -26.16 -7.54 20.60
CA ASN A 599 -26.31 -8.78 19.82
C ASN A 599 -27.74 -9.33 19.90
N SER A 600 -28.39 -9.25 21.05
CA SER A 600 -29.77 -9.70 21.23
C SER A 600 -30.75 -8.85 20.40
N VAL A 601 -30.45 -7.57 20.17
CA VAL A 601 -31.21 -6.70 19.24
C VAL A 601 -30.93 -7.04 17.76
N VAL A 602 -29.68 -7.30 17.38
CA VAL A 602 -29.28 -7.52 15.98
C VAL A 602 -29.67 -8.91 15.49
N SER A 603 -29.42 -9.92 16.33
CA SER A 603 -29.47 -11.32 15.93
C SER A 603 -29.85 -12.22 17.12
N PRO A 604 -31.11 -12.17 17.59
CA PRO A 604 -31.55 -12.86 18.81
C PRO A 604 -31.43 -14.40 18.76
N LYS A 605 -31.04 -14.99 17.62
CA LYS A 605 -30.97 -16.45 17.40
C LYS A 605 -29.71 -16.92 16.65
N ARG A 606 -28.70 -16.06 16.45
CA ARG A 606 -27.50 -16.41 15.65
C ARG A 606 -26.21 -16.08 16.42
N HIS A 607 -25.06 -16.44 15.84
CA HIS A 607 -23.75 -16.15 16.40
C HIS A 607 -23.55 -14.65 16.73
N SER A 608 -22.62 -14.35 17.64
CA SER A 608 -22.36 -12.98 18.12
C SER A 608 -21.73 -12.08 17.05
N VAL A 609 -22.48 -11.08 16.58
CA VAL A 609 -22.03 -10.06 15.61
C VAL A 609 -20.94 -9.16 16.20
N PHE A 610 -21.18 -8.65 17.40
CA PHE A 610 -20.25 -7.87 18.22
C PHE A 610 -19.59 -8.77 19.27
N PHE A 611 -18.27 -8.66 19.46
CA PHE A 611 -17.57 -9.41 20.51
C PHE A 611 -17.98 -8.88 21.89
N HIS A 612 -18.29 -9.77 22.84
CA HIS A 612 -18.78 -9.41 24.18
C HIS A 612 -18.03 -10.14 25.29
N ARG A 613 -18.20 -9.69 26.55
CA ARG A 613 -17.45 -10.21 27.71
C ARG A 613 -17.62 -11.72 27.97
N HIS A 614 -18.74 -12.29 27.56
CA HIS A 614 -19.02 -13.72 27.75
C HIS A 614 -18.54 -14.59 26.56
N CYS A 615 -17.94 -13.97 25.54
CA CYS A 615 -17.25 -14.73 24.49
C CYS A 615 -16.03 -15.45 25.06
N ARG A 616 -15.75 -16.63 24.51
CA ARG A 616 -14.55 -17.39 24.84
C ARG A 616 -13.30 -16.55 24.55
N GLY A 617 -12.36 -16.55 25.49
CA GLY A 617 -11.12 -15.77 25.38
C GLY A 617 -11.21 -14.31 25.79
N SER A 618 -12.42 -13.81 26.11
CA SER A 618 -12.54 -12.46 26.63
C SER A 618 -11.79 -12.33 27.96
N SER A 619 -11.14 -11.19 28.13
CA SER A 619 -10.42 -10.82 29.34
C SER A 619 -10.64 -9.32 29.60
N PRO A 620 -10.49 -8.85 30.85
CA PRO A 620 -10.54 -7.42 31.15
C PRO A 620 -9.36 -6.63 30.55
N HIS A 621 -8.27 -7.32 30.18
CA HIS A 621 -7.05 -6.74 29.62
C HIS A 621 -7.05 -6.84 28.08
N CYS A 622 -7.87 -6.00 27.43
CA CYS A 622 -7.90 -5.83 25.97
C CYS A 622 -7.20 -4.51 25.61
N LEU A 623 -6.16 -4.56 24.79
CA LEU A 623 -5.25 -3.43 24.55
C LEU A 623 -5.74 -2.48 23.45
N LEU A 624 -6.28 -3.05 22.35
CA LEU A 624 -6.48 -2.34 21.09
C LEU A 624 -7.94 -1.98 20.79
N MET A 625 -8.90 -2.52 21.55
CA MET A 625 -10.33 -2.23 21.32
C MET A 625 -10.84 -0.99 22.08
N ASP A 626 -10.14 -0.51 23.11
CA ASP A 626 -10.62 0.64 23.88
C ASP A 626 -10.71 1.90 23.00
N GLY A 627 -11.89 2.51 22.94
CA GLY A 627 -12.15 3.68 22.08
C GLY A 627 -12.48 3.35 20.61
N VAL A 628 -12.46 2.07 20.20
CA VAL A 628 -12.90 1.65 18.86
C VAL A 628 -14.43 1.74 18.76
N VAL A 629 -14.94 2.31 17.68
CA VAL A 629 -16.36 2.24 17.31
C VAL A 629 -16.50 1.19 16.22
N GLU A 630 -17.35 0.18 16.44
CA GLU A 630 -17.72 -0.79 15.40
C GLU A 630 -19.10 -0.47 14.80
N ILE A 631 -19.32 -0.85 13.53
CA ILE A 631 -20.61 -0.78 12.83
C ILE A 631 -21.07 -2.17 12.38
N ALA A 632 -22.37 -2.43 12.48
CA ALA A 632 -23.03 -3.53 11.79
C ALA A 632 -24.39 -3.06 11.26
N TRP A 633 -24.92 -3.76 10.25
CA TRP A 633 -26.25 -3.47 9.69
C TRP A 633 -27.21 -4.61 9.97
N TYR A 634 -28.38 -4.28 10.50
CA TYR A 634 -29.52 -5.18 10.51
C TYR A 634 -30.24 -5.07 9.16
N CYS A 635 -30.30 -6.18 8.42
CA CYS A 635 -30.95 -6.25 7.11
C CYS A 635 -32.20 -7.14 7.19
N PRO A 636 -33.42 -6.59 7.06
CA PRO A 636 -34.64 -7.41 7.09
C PRO A 636 -34.78 -8.30 5.85
N GLY A 637 -35.37 -9.49 6.04
CA GLY A 637 -35.67 -10.45 4.97
C GLY A 637 -37.04 -10.24 4.31
N GLY A 638 -37.87 -9.34 4.84
CA GLY A 638 -39.25 -9.10 4.41
C GLY A 638 -40.26 -10.01 5.11
N ARG A 639 -39.86 -10.65 6.23
CA ARG A 639 -40.65 -11.62 6.98
C ARG A 639 -41.43 -10.95 8.11
N LYS A 640 -42.46 -11.64 8.64
CA LYS A 640 -43.36 -11.06 9.66
C LYS A 640 -42.70 -10.98 11.03
N ASP A 641 -41.68 -11.80 11.24
CA ASP A 641 -40.85 -11.93 12.42
C ASP A 641 -39.54 -11.12 12.32
N ASP A 642 -39.38 -10.26 11.30
CA ASP A 642 -38.24 -9.34 11.24
C ASP A 642 -38.28 -8.33 12.40
N VAL A 643 -37.13 -8.05 13.00
CA VAL A 643 -36.97 -7.14 14.14
C VAL A 643 -37.28 -5.72 13.71
N PHE A 644 -36.83 -5.26 12.54
CA PHE A 644 -37.07 -3.92 11.99
C PHE A 644 -37.68 -4.00 10.58
N ASP A 645 -38.54 -3.04 10.22
CA ASP A 645 -39.20 -3.00 8.90
C ASP A 645 -38.28 -2.52 7.76
N SER A 646 -37.17 -1.87 8.12
CA SER A 646 -36.15 -1.34 7.21
C SER A 646 -34.74 -1.64 7.75
N CYS A 647 -33.73 -1.43 6.90
CA CYS A 647 -32.33 -1.61 7.29
C CYS A 647 -31.91 -0.59 8.36
N VAL A 648 -31.21 -1.03 9.41
CA VAL A 648 -30.76 -0.16 10.53
C VAL A 648 -29.26 -0.34 10.73
N ALA A 649 -28.51 0.77 10.81
CA ALA A 649 -27.10 0.76 11.20
C ALA A 649 -26.98 0.81 12.73
N LEU A 650 -26.13 -0.05 13.28
CA LEU A 650 -25.93 -0.22 14.71
C LEU A 650 -24.46 0.03 15.04
N LEU A 651 -24.20 1.03 15.88
CA LEU A 651 -22.85 1.43 16.29
C LEU A 651 -22.56 1.00 17.72
N ASN A 652 -21.35 0.51 17.95
CA ASN A 652 -20.89 0.02 19.25
C ASN A 652 -19.57 0.69 19.65
N LEU A 653 -19.60 1.65 20.58
CA LEU A 653 -18.38 2.23 21.16
C LEU A 653 -17.82 1.30 22.25
N HIS A 654 -16.62 0.78 22.05
CA HIS A 654 -15.90 0.01 23.07
C HIS A 654 -15.24 0.93 24.10
N GLY A 655 -15.16 0.47 25.34
CA GLY A 655 -14.62 1.26 26.44
C GLY A 655 -15.67 1.99 27.29
N ASP A 656 -15.21 3.00 28.02
CA ASP A 656 -16.07 3.92 28.77
C ASP A 656 -16.22 5.22 27.99
N ALA A 657 -17.44 5.59 27.61
CA ALA A 657 -17.68 6.72 26.72
C ALA A 657 -17.28 8.06 27.34
N SER A 658 -17.18 8.17 28.67
CA SER A 658 -16.69 9.41 29.32
C SER A 658 -15.21 9.68 29.04
N LYS A 659 -14.43 8.66 28.66
CA LYS A 659 -13.00 8.77 28.34
C LYS A 659 -12.72 9.08 26.86
N HIS A 660 -13.76 9.05 26.02
CA HIS A 660 -13.66 9.08 24.56
C HIS A 660 -14.56 10.21 23.99
N PRO A 661 -14.28 11.49 24.31
CA PRO A 661 -15.16 12.61 23.99
C PRO A 661 -15.29 12.86 22.48
N GLU A 662 -14.22 12.69 21.70
CA GLU A 662 -14.24 12.86 20.23
C GLU A 662 -15.16 11.81 19.58
N GLN A 663 -15.01 10.54 19.95
CA GLN A 663 -15.89 9.48 19.45
C GLN A 663 -17.34 9.73 19.89
N LEU A 664 -17.57 10.19 21.12
CA LEU A 664 -18.92 10.51 21.59
C LEU A 664 -19.56 11.65 20.80
N GLN A 665 -18.81 12.71 20.51
CA GLN A 665 -19.26 13.84 19.70
C GLN A 665 -19.64 13.38 18.29
N PHE A 666 -18.80 12.57 17.64
CA PHE A 666 -19.12 11.92 16.37
C PHE A 666 -20.41 11.11 16.43
N LEU A 667 -20.59 10.26 17.45
CA LEU A 667 -21.81 9.47 17.61
C LEU A 667 -23.05 10.35 17.79
N GLN A 668 -22.96 11.47 18.50
CA GLN A 668 -24.08 12.40 18.65
C GLN A 668 -24.49 13.06 17.32
N GLU A 669 -23.55 13.30 16.41
CA GLU A 669 -23.83 13.91 15.10
C GLU A 669 -24.54 12.92 14.16
N VAL A 670 -24.08 11.67 14.12
CA VAL A 670 -24.56 10.68 13.14
C VAL A 670 -25.79 9.89 13.62
N SER A 671 -26.02 9.78 14.92
CA SER A 671 -27.08 8.92 15.47
C SER A 671 -28.48 9.53 15.36
N VAL A 672 -29.46 8.64 15.20
CA VAL A 672 -30.90 8.92 15.32
C VAL A 672 -31.38 8.67 16.75
N VAL A 673 -30.78 7.70 17.44
CA VAL A 673 -31.05 7.41 18.84
C VAL A 673 -29.80 6.84 19.51
N ASN A 674 -29.56 7.28 20.75
CA ASN A 674 -28.48 6.79 21.60
C ASN A 674 -29.04 5.87 22.69
N VAL A 675 -28.54 4.64 22.75
CA VAL A 675 -28.81 3.68 23.83
C VAL A 675 -27.62 3.66 24.77
N VAL A 676 -27.83 4.02 26.04
CA VAL A 676 -26.77 4.23 27.02
C VAL A 676 -26.93 3.27 28.17
N LEU A 677 -25.92 2.42 28.38
CA LEU A 677 -25.82 1.57 29.57
C LEU A 677 -25.15 2.36 30.70
N ILE A 678 -25.88 2.63 31.78
CA ILE A 678 -25.44 3.37 32.96
C ILE A 678 -25.28 2.41 34.15
N THR A 679 -24.17 2.56 34.87
CA THR A 679 -23.75 1.68 35.97
C THR A 679 -24.20 2.17 37.34
N GLU A 680 -24.08 1.31 38.37
CA GLU A 680 -24.45 1.63 39.76
C GLU A 680 -23.65 2.83 40.33
N THR A 681 -24.33 3.62 41.16
CA THR A 681 -23.85 4.84 41.81
C THR A 681 -22.87 4.58 42.96
N PRO A 682 -21.96 5.54 43.28
CA PRO A 682 -21.90 6.89 42.74
C PRO A 682 -21.12 6.99 41.43
N LEU A 683 -21.75 7.60 40.43
CA LEU A 683 -21.09 7.96 39.18
C LEU A 683 -19.99 9.00 39.46
N GLY A 684 -18.81 8.80 38.88
CA GLY A 684 -17.74 9.80 38.88
C GLY A 684 -18.19 11.12 38.25
N GLU A 685 -17.51 12.22 38.58
CA GLU A 685 -17.90 13.57 38.12
C GLU A 685 -17.88 13.70 36.59
N GLU A 686 -16.89 13.10 35.92
CA GLU A 686 -16.80 13.06 34.46
C GLU A 686 -17.99 12.33 33.83
N VAL A 687 -18.35 11.16 34.38
CA VAL A 687 -19.48 10.37 33.89
C VAL A 687 -20.80 11.13 34.04
N LYS A 688 -20.97 11.90 35.12
CA LYS A 688 -22.13 12.78 35.31
C LYS A 688 -22.19 13.88 34.26
N LYS A 689 -21.07 14.58 34.01
CA LYS A 689 -20.97 15.61 32.96
C LYS A 689 -21.34 15.05 31.58
N THR A 690 -20.81 13.86 31.25
CA THR A 690 -21.13 13.18 29.99
C THR A 690 -22.61 12.80 29.90
N ALA A 691 -23.20 12.28 30.98
CA ALA A 691 -24.62 11.92 31.04
C ALA A 691 -25.53 13.16 30.88
N GLU A 692 -25.19 14.28 31.52
CA GLU A 692 -25.89 15.56 31.39
C GLU A 692 -25.82 16.10 29.97
N ALA A 693 -24.65 16.04 29.33
CA ALA A 693 -24.48 16.43 27.93
C ALA A 693 -25.35 15.58 26.97
N LEU A 694 -25.41 14.26 27.18
CA LEU A 694 -26.27 13.36 26.42
C LEU A 694 -27.76 13.61 26.66
N PHE A 695 -28.13 13.96 27.88
CA PHE A 695 -29.52 14.29 28.22
C PHE A 695 -29.97 15.59 27.53
N ASN A 696 -29.11 16.61 27.53
CA ASN A 696 -29.38 17.92 26.92
C ASN A 696 -29.26 17.91 25.38
N SER A 697 -28.66 16.88 24.80
CA SER A 697 -28.59 16.68 23.35
C SER A 697 -29.99 16.53 22.72
N PRO A 698 -30.23 17.06 21.51
CA PRO A 698 -31.50 16.90 20.79
C PRO A 698 -31.76 15.45 20.33
N VAL A 699 -30.74 14.59 20.33
CA VAL A 699 -30.87 13.18 19.94
C VAL A 699 -31.68 12.41 21.00
N PRO A 700 -32.69 11.62 20.61
CA PRO A 700 -33.38 10.70 21.49
C PRO A 700 -32.42 9.80 22.28
N LEU A 701 -32.78 9.52 23.52
CA LEU A 701 -31.94 8.83 24.49
C LEU A 701 -32.72 7.72 25.19
N ILE A 702 -32.17 6.51 25.18
CA ILE A 702 -32.68 5.36 25.93
C ILE A 702 -31.63 4.98 26.97
N CYS A 703 -31.91 5.23 28.24
CA CYS A 703 -31.01 4.93 29.35
C CYS A 703 -31.35 3.56 29.96
N LEU A 704 -30.41 2.63 29.90
CA LEU A 704 -30.48 1.31 30.53
C LEU A 704 -29.74 1.36 31.88
N PHE A 705 -30.46 1.21 32.98
CA PHE A 705 -29.88 1.20 34.33
C PHE A 705 -29.57 -0.23 34.75
N ALA A 706 -28.28 -0.61 34.71
CA ALA A 706 -27.83 -1.98 35.01
C ALA A 706 -28.11 -2.41 36.46
N GLY A 707 -28.16 -1.45 37.38
CA GLY A 707 -28.24 -1.70 38.82
C GLY A 707 -29.62 -1.62 39.46
N LEU A 708 -30.62 -1.19 38.69
CA LEU A 708 -31.96 -0.94 39.19
C LEU A 708 -32.94 -1.98 38.65
N SER A 709 -33.77 -2.53 39.52
CA SER A 709 -34.86 -3.46 39.15
C SER A 709 -36.14 -2.74 38.74
N LYS A 710 -36.31 -1.48 39.15
CA LYS A 710 -37.40 -0.59 38.76
C LYS A 710 -36.85 0.83 38.59
N VAL A 711 -37.32 1.54 37.58
CA VAL A 711 -36.95 2.94 37.30
C VAL A 711 -38.24 3.74 37.07
N PRO A 712 -38.36 4.99 37.58
CA PRO A 712 -39.54 5.81 37.31
C PRO A 712 -39.65 6.10 35.81
N GLN A 713 -40.80 5.78 35.22
CA GLN A 713 -41.08 6.14 33.84
C GLN A 713 -41.24 7.66 33.74
N GLY A 714 -40.49 8.27 32.82
CA GLY A 714 -40.63 9.69 32.50
C GLY A 714 -41.73 9.91 31.46
N ASN A 715 -42.37 11.09 31.47
CA ASN A 715 -43.42 11.44 30.50
C ASN A 715 -42.89 11.80 29.10
N ASN A 716 -41.57 11.81 28.88
CA ASN A 716 -40.99 12.22 27.61
C ASN A 716 -40.77 11.01 26.68
N PRO A 717 -41.45 10.92 25.52
CA PRO A 717 -41.34 9.77 24.61
C PRO A 717 -39.95 9.60 23.99
N THR A 718 -39.11 10.64 23.96
CA THR A 718 -37.76 10.60 23.38
C THR A 718 -36.64 10.40 24.42
N LYS A 719 -36.95 10.44 25.71
CA LYS A 719 -35.98 10.26 26.82
C LYS A 719 -36.48 9.12 27.71
N VAL A 720 -36.19 7.90 27.31
CA VAL A 720 -36.69 6.66 27.92
C VAL A 720 -35.73 6.15 28.99
N ARG A 721 -36.28 5.60 30.09
CA ARG A 721 -35.52 4.99 31.18
C ARG A 721 -35.97 3.56 31.40
N LEU A 722 -35.05 2.60 31.27
CA LEU A 722 -35.34 1.17 31.42
C LEU A 722 -34.49 0.55 32.55
N ALA A 723 -35.11 -0.32 33.32
CA ALA A 723 -34.44 -1.16 34.32
C ALA A 723 -33.85 -2.40 33.65
N ALA A 724 -32.58 -2.72 33.89
CA ALA A 724 -31.93 -3.90 33.32
C ALA A 724 -31.59 -5.00 34.36
N LYS A 725 -31.68 -4.71 35.66
CA LYS A 725 -31.35 -5.70 36.71
C LYS A 725 -32.45 -6.76 36.85
N ASN A 726 -32.04 -8.03 36.93
CA ASN A 726 -32.93 -9.18 37.17
C ASN A 726 -34.12 -9.30 36.19
N ARG A 727 -33.96 -8.83 34.95
CA ARG A 727 -34.97 -8.98 33.90
C ARG A 727 -34.62 -10.11 32.96
N ASN A 728 -35.65 -10.71 32.35
CA ASN A 728 -35.48 -11.62 31.23
C ASN A 728 -34.86 -10.86 30.04
N GLU A 729 -33.85 -11.46 29.41
CA GLU A 729 -33.11 -10.84 28.31
C GLU A 729 -34.00 -10.58 27.08
N ALA A 730 -34.94 -11.49 26.77
CA ALA A 730 -35.87 -11.34 25.66
C ALA A 730 -36.84 -10.17 25.92
N ASP A 731 -37.46 -10.10 27.10
CA ASP A 731 -38.40 -9.03 27.45
C ASP A 731 -37.74 -7.65 27.41
N LEU A 732 -36.48 -7.55 27.90
CA LEU A 732 -35.71 -6.32 27.85
C LEU A 732 -35.38 -5.93 26.40
N THR A 733 -35.02 -6.91 25.57
CA THR A 733 -34.71 -6.70 24.15
C THR A 733 -35.93 -6.20 23.38
N ASP A 734 -37.10 -6.81 23.59
CA ASP A 734 -38.35 -6.40 22.94
C ASP A 734 -38.74 -4.96 23.30
N GLU A 735 -38.57 -4.57 24.57
CA GLU A 735 -38.83 -3.21 25.03
C GLU A 735 -37.83 -2.20 24.41
N ILE A 736 -36.55 -2.56 24.31
CA ILE A 736 -35.53 -1.74 23.63
C ILE A 736 -35.91 -1.57 22.15
N VAL A 737 -36.22 -2.65 21.45
CA VAL A 737 -36.59 -2.63 20.02
C VAL A 737 -37.83 -1.76 19.80
N LEU A 738 -38.83 -1.86 20.68
CA LEU A 738 -40.05 -1.05 20.61
C LEU A 738 -39.74 0.45 20.71
N HIS A 739 -38.93 0.85 21.68
CA HIS A 739 -38.55 2.25 21.85
C HIS A 739 -37.63 2.75 20.71
N VAL A 740 -36.70 1.93 20.24
CA VAL A 740 -35.86 2.26 19.08
C VAL A 740 -36.72 2.48 17.84
N LYS A 741 -37.69 1.59 17.55
CA LYS A 741 -38.65 1.77 16.45
C LYS A 741 -39.42 3.08 16.56
N HIS A 742 -39.91 3.38 17.76
CA HIS A 742 -40.61 4.63 18.03
C HIS A 742 -39.72 5.83 17.71
N CYS A 743 -38.50 5.88 18.25
CA CYS A 743 -37.56 6.98 17.98
C CYS A 743 -37.21 7.13 16.50
N ILE A 744 -36.96 6.02 15.80
CA ILE A 744 -36.68 6.03 14.35
C ILE A 744 -37.87 6.64 13.59
N SER A 745 -39.11 6.25 13.92
CA SER A 745 -40.32 6.77 13.28
C SER A 745 -40.57 8.25 13.57
N THR A 746 -40.22 8.74 14.78
CA THR A 746 -40.43 10.14 15.19
C THR A 746 -39.41 11.09 14.58
N VAL A 747 -38.13 10.73 14.59
CA VAL A 747 -37.06 11.61 14.08
C VAL A 747 -37.01 11.59 12.55
N ASN A 748 -37.31 10.43 11.94
CA ASN A 748 -37.28 10.21 10.49
C ASN A 748 -35.98 10.71 9.80
N LYS A 749 -34.85 10.61 10.53
CA LYS A 749 -33.51 10.89 10.02
C LYS A 749 -32.87 9.59 9.55
N SER A 750 -32.23 9.63 8.40
CA SER A 750 -31.36 8.56 7.91
C SER A 750 -30.02 9.17 7.50
N SER A 751 -28.95 8.40 7.60
CA SER A 751 -27.60 8.86 7.31
C SER A 751 -26.85 7.77 6.55
N SER A 752 -25.95 8.18 5.67
CA SER A 752 -25.07 7.28 4.92
C SER A 752 -23.64 7.41 5.44
N LEU A 753 -22.74 6.51 5.03
CA LEU A 753 -21.31 6.64 5.36
C LEU A 753 -20.72 7.93 4.76
N GLN A 754 -21.28 8.43 3.66
CA GLN A 754 -20.91 9.75 3.13
C GLN A 754 -21.22 10.89 4.13
N THR A 755 -22.35 10.83 4.83
CA THR A 755 -22.67 11.78 5.92
C THR A 755 -21.68 11.62 7.08
N TYR A 756 -21.29 10.39 7.40
CA TYR A 756 -20.31 10.13 8.47
C TYR A 756 -18.93 10.70 8.12
N LEU A 757 -18.52 10.62 6.85
CA LEU A 757 -17.27 11.24 6.38
C LEU A 757 -17.28 12.75 6.61
N GLN A 758 -18.41 13.43 6.39
CA GLN A 758 -18.52 14.87 6.64
C GLN A 758 -18.33 15.18 8.14
N ALA A 759 -18.98 14.42 9.03
CA ALA A 759 -18.80 14.53 10.48
C ALA A 759 -17.34 14.27 10.91
N ALA A 760 -16.73 13.21 10.38
CA ALA A 760 -15.33 12.85 10.64
C ALA A 760 -14.35 13.96 10.21
N ARG A 761 -14.59 14.58 9.04
CA ARG A 761 -13.76 15.69 8.53
C ARG A 761 -13.93 16.97 9.35
N GLN A 762 -15.14 17.27 9.83
CA GLN A 762 -15.37 18.41 10.73
C GLN A 762 -14.57 18.27 12.02
N GLN A 763 -14.41 17.03 12.50
CA GLN A 763 -13.64 16.68 13.70
C GLN A 763 -12.16 16.37 13.41
N GLN A 764 -11.70 16.60 12.18
CA GLN A 764 -10.30 16.42 11.75
C GLN A 764 -9.75 14.99 11.93
N PHE A 765 -10.61 13.97 11.85
CA PHE A 765 -10.17 12.58 11.86
C PHE A 765 -9.39 12.24 10.58
N ARG A 766 -8.45 11.29 10.69
CA ARG A 766 -7.70 10.81 9.52
C ARG A 766 -8.60 9.91 8.68
N VAL A 767 -8.59 10.10 7.37
CA VAL A 767 -9.30 9.23 6.42
C VAL A 767 -8.26 8.55 5.53
N ASP A 768 -8.34 7.24 5.40
CA ASP A 768 -7.41 6.44 4.59
C ASP A 768 -7.43 6.80 3.08
N GLU A 769 -8.59 7.21 2.56
CA GLU A 769 -8.73 7.74 1.19
C GLU A 769 -7.94 9.03 0.92
N ASP A 770 -7.55 9.78 1.96
CA ASP A 770 -6.79 11.03 1.80
C ASP A 770 -5.28 10.77 1.58
N SER A 771 -4.85 9.50 1.52
CA SER A 771 -3.48 9.13 1.14
C SER A 771 -3.15 9.56 -0.29
N GLU A 772 -1.89 9.93 -0.54
CA GLU A 772 -1.43 10.47 -1.84
C GLU A 772 -1.72 9.50 -2.99
N ALA A 773 -1.38 8.22 -2.82
CA ALA A 773 -1.62 7.20 -3.84
C ALA A 773 -3.11 6.94 -4.13
N CYS A 774 -3.95 6.89 -3.09
CA CYS A 774 -5.39 6.68 -3.26
C CYS A 774 -6.06 7.89 -3.92
N ARG A 775 -5.69 9.10 -3.49
CA ARG A 775 -6.20 10.36 -4.07
C ARG A 775 -5.82 10.49 -5.55
N GLU A 776 -4.56 10.28 -5.90
CA GLU A 776 -4.13 10.35 -7.31
C GLU A 776 -4.79 9.26 -8.16
N GLY A 777 -4.93 8.04 -7.64
CA GLY A 777 -5.65 6.96 -8.32
C GLY A 777 -7.12 7.33 -8.55
N LYS A 778 -7.77 7.93 -7.56
CA LYS A 778 -9.15 8.42 -7.65
C LYS A 778 -9.32 9.53 -8.68
N GLU A 779 -8.44 10.53 -8.67
CA GLU A 779 -8.47 11.65 -9.63
C GLU A 779 -8.36 11.15 -11.07
N LYS A 780 -7.49 10.16 -11.34
CA LYS A 780 -7.40 9.51 -12.65
C LYS A 780 -8.67 8.78 -13.04
N ALA A 781 -9.26 8.03 -12.11
CA ALA A 781 -10.53 7.36 -12.36
C ALA A 781 -11.67 8.36 -12.62
N GLU A 782 -11.73 9.47 -11.88
CA GLU A 782 -12.72 10.55 -12.09
C GLU A 782 -12.54 11.26 -13.44
N LEU A 783 -11.29 11.50 -13.85
CA LEU A 783 -10.96 12.03 -15.18
C LEU A 783 -11.48 11.08 -16.26
N LEU A 784 -11.25 9.78 -16.14
CA LEU A 784 -11.79 8.78 -17.07
C LEU A 784 -13.32 8.80 -17.09
N MET A 785 -13.97 8.82 -15.92
CA MET A 785 -15.44 8.88 -15.84
C MET A 785 -16.01 10.17 -16.44
N SER A 786 -15.28 11.28 -16.42
CA SER A 786 -15.71 12.54 -17.05
C SER A 786 -15.89 12.43 -18.57
N LEU A 787 -15.13 11.53 -19.22
CA LEU A 787 -15.17 11.26 -20.66
C LEU A 787 -16.38 10.40 -21.08
N LEU A 788 -17.17 9.91 -20.12
CA LEU A 788 -18.34 9.05 -20.37
C LEU A 788 -19.69 9.78 -20.22
N ARG A 789 -19.71 11.01 -19.70
CA ARG A 789 -20.95 11.66 -19.22
C ARG A 789 -21.94 12.07 -20.31
N GLU A 790 -21.54 12.11 -21.57
CA GLU A 790 -22.37 12.60 -22.67
C GLU A 790 -23.11 11.50 -23.46
N ASP A 791 -22.85 10.22 -23.15
CA ASP A 791 -23.34 9.08 -23.94
C ASP A 791 -24.48 8.31 -23.27
N GLU A 792 -25.45 7.86 -24.08
CA GLU A 792 -26.49 6.93 -23.62
C GLU A 792 -25.89 5.55 -23.31
N LEU A 793 -26.15 5.05 -22.09
CA LEU A 793 -25.62 3.79 -21.54
C LEU A 793 -25.78 2.57 -22.46
N ILE A 794 -26.92 2.47 -23.16
CA ILE A 794 -27.22 1.34 -24.06
C ILE A 794 -26.31 1.33 -25.30
N ASN A 795 -25.93 2.52 -25.78
CA ASN A 795 -25.10 2.70 -26.98
C ASN A 795 -23.60 2.83 -26.65
N LEU A 796 -23.27 2.98 -25.38
CA LEU A 796 -21.92 3.26 -24.89
C LEU A 796 -20.93 2.15 -25.27
N LYS A 797 -21.31 0.88 -25.09
CA LYS A 797 -20.42 -0.26 -25.40
C LYS A 797 -20.01 -0.31 -26.87
N GLU A 798 -20.94 -0.08 -27.79
CA GLU A 798 -20.63 -0.16 -29.23
C GLU A 798 -19.64 0.94 -29.66
N LYS A 799 -19.67 2.10 -29.00
CA LYS A 799 -18.73 3.20 -29.24
C LYS A 799 -17.37 2.98 -28.57
N LEU A 800 -17.37 2.54 -27.30
CA LEU A 800 -16.16 2.38 -26.51
C LEU A 800 -15.38 1.11 -26.84
N LEU A 801 -16.06 0.03 -27.22
CA LEU A 801 -15.50 -1.33 -27.34
C LEU A 801 -15.68 -1.92 -28.76
N PRO A 802 -15.24 -1.22 -29.83
CA PRO A 802 -15.46 -1.63 -31.21
C PRO A 802 -14.73 -2.92 -31.63
N LEU A 803 -13.71 -3.35 -30.88
CA LEU A 803 -13.00 -4.60 -31.14
C LEU A 803 -13.72 -5.83 -30.56
N GLN A 804 -14.79 -5.61 -29.79
CA GLN A 804 -15.72 -6.64 -29.31
C GLN A 804 -16.99 -6.70 -30.18
N GLY A 805 -17.85 -7.69 -29.93
CA GLY A 805 -19.18 -7.78 -30.55
C GLY A 805 -19.22 -8.47 -31.92
N LYS A 806 -20.10 -8.01 -32.83
CA LYS A 806 -20.53 -8.78 -34.02
C LYS A 806 -19.39 -9.15 -34.97
N LEU A 807 -18.44 -8.24 -35.22
CA LEU A 807 -17.28 -8.53 -36.09
C LEU A 807 -16.35 -9.54 -35.45
N TRP A 808 -16.12 -9.42 -34.14
CA TRP A 808 -15.32 -10.35 -33.36
C TRP A 808 -15.94 -11.75 -33.36
N HIS A 809 -17.25 -11.86 -33.13
CA HIS A 809 -17.97 -13.14 -33.17
C HIS A 809 -17.85 -13.80 -34.55
N LYS A 810 -17.99 -13.02 -35.64
CA LYS A 810 -17.77 -13.54 -37.01
C LYS A 810 -16.35 -14.02 -37.22
N TRP A 811 -15.36 -13.29 -36.71
CA TRP A 811 -13.96 -13.70 -36.80
C TRP A 811 -13.72 -15.02 -36.06
N CYS A 812 -14.27 -15.17 -34.85
CA CYS A 812 -14.17 -16.40 -34.06
C CYS A 812 -14.87 -17.58 -34.72
N LEU A 813 -16.03 -17.37 -35.34
CA LEU A 813 -16.71 -18.41 -36.14
C LEU A 813 -15.82 -18.87 -37.30
N LYS A 814 -15.18 -17.93 -38.00
CA LYS A 814 -14.24 -18.24 -39.09
C LYS A 814 -12.99 -18.96 -38.60
N ASP A 815 -12.49 -18.60 -37.43
CA ASP A 815 -11.40 -19.33 -36.78
C ASP A 815 -11.80 -20.79 -36.50
N LYS A 816 -13.00 -21.02 -35.93
CA LYS A 816 -13.54 -22.38 -35.72
C LYS A 816 -13.71 -23.16 -37.03
N GLU A 817 -14.20 -22.50 -38.10
CA GLU A 817 -14.31 -23.11 -39.44
C GLU A 817 -12.96 -23.59 -39.98
N GLN A 818 -11.86 -22.88 -39.68
CA GLN A 818 -10.51 -23.24 -40.12
C GLN A 818 -10.06 -24.60 -39.58
N TYR A 819 -10.53 -25.01 -38.40
CA TYR A 819 -10.18 -26.28 -37.75
C TYR A 819 -11.25 -27.38 -37.93
N ARG A 820 -12.41 -27.04 -38.52
CA ARG A 820 -13.54 -27.96 -38.79
C ARG A 820 -13.80 -28.13 -40.29
N LEU A 821 -12.73 -28.25 -41.07
CA LEU A 821 -12.82 -28.33 -42.52
C LEU A 821 -13.44 -29.66 -42.96
N ASN A 822 -14.58 -29.58 -43.66
CA ASN A 822 -15.15 -30.71 -44.39
C ASN A 822 -14.69 -30.64 -45.85
N SER A 823 -14.38 -31.78 -46.47
CA SER A 823 -14.01 -31.82 -47.89
C SER A 823 -15.18 -31.33 -48.76
N ARG A 824 -15.22 -30.05 -49.12
CA ARG A 824 -16.16 -29.56 -50.14
C ARG A 824 -15.73 -30.11 -51.49
N VAL A 825 -16.66 -30.73 -52.21
CA VAL A 825 -16.44 -31.52 -53.45
C VAL A 825 -15.64 -30.78 -54.55
N ASN A 826 -15.50 -29.44 -54.49
CA ASN A 826 -14.91 -28.62 -55.56
C ASN A 826 -13.76 -27.67 -55.13
N THR A 827 -13.13 -27.81 -53.94
CA THR A 827 -11.98 -26.95 -53.54
C THR A 827 -10.97 -27.73 -52.71
N SER A 828 -9.66 -27.47 -52.90
CA SER A 828 -8.62 -28.09 -52.06
C SER A 828 -8.69 -27.57 -50.62
N ILE A 829 -8.20 -28.35 -49.67
CA ILE A 829 -8.16 -27.97 -48.24
C ILE A 829 -7.30 -26.70 -48.06
N GLU A 830 -6.18 -26.59 -48.78
CA GLU A 830 -5.29 -25.42 -48.75
C GLU A 830 -5.98 -24.16 -49.28
N GLN A 831 -6.76 -24.28 -50.35
CA GLN A 831 -7.53 -23.16 -50.89
C GLN A 831 -8.61 -22.71 -49.90
N GLN A 832 -9.27 -23.65 -49.22
CA GLN A 832 -10.25 -23.34 -48.18
C GLN A 832 -9.60 -22.61 -46.99
N VAL A 833 -8.47 -23.11 -46.50
CA VAL A 833 -7.69 -22.46 -45.44
C VAL A 833 -7.25 -21.06 -45.85
N SER A 834 -6.76 -20.89 -47.09
CA SER A 834 -6.33 -19.59 -47.61
C SER A 834 -7.49 -18.59 -47.68
N ASN A 835 -8.67 -19.02 -48.13
CA ASN A 835 -9.86 -18.17 -48.18
C ASN A 835 -10.33 -17.76 -46.78
N ILE A 836 -10.39 -18.71 -45.84
CA ILE A 836 -10.76 -18.42 -44.45
C ILE A 836 -9.76 -17.44 -43.82
N ARG A 837 -8.44 -17.62 -44.05
CA ARG A 837 -7.43 -16.66 -43.60
C ARG A 837 -7.65 -15.28 -44.19
N ALA A 838 -7.93 -15.16 -45.49
CA ALA A 838 -8.21 -13.88 -46.13
C ALA A 838 -9.45 -13.19 -45.55
N GLU A 839 -10.54 -13.94 -45.30
CA GLU A 839 -11.75 -13.43 -44.64
C GLU A 839 -11.47 -12.95 -43.20
N LYS A 840 -10.70 -13.74 -42.42
CA LYS A 840 -10.28 -13.34 -41.06
C LYS A 840 -9.48 -12.05 -41.07
N ARG A 841 -8.53 -11.89 -42.01
CA ARG A 841 -7.77 -10.65 -42.17
C ARG A 841 -8.67 -9.47 -42.52
N ALA A 842 -9.61 -9.66 -43.46
CA ALA A 842 -10.56 -8.62 -43.84
C ALA A 842 -11.43 -8.17 -42.65
N LEU A 843 -11.92 -9.13 -41.84
CA LEU A 843 -12.68 -8.84 -40.61
C LEU A 843 -11.83 -8.07 -39.60
N ARG A 844 -10.57 -8.45 -39.38
CA ARG A 844 -9.67 -7.77 -38.43
C ARG A 844 -9.34 -6.34 -38.88
N ARG A 845 -9.10 -6.13 -40.18
CA ARG A 845 -8.91 -4.80 -40.76
C ARG A 845 -10.15 -3.92 -40.62
N GLU A 846 -11.34 -4.48 -40.81
CA GLU A 846 -12.60 -3.76 -40.58
C GLU A 846 -12.78 -3.40 -39.10
N GLN A 847 -12.42 -4.28 -38.16
CA GLN A 847 -12.42 -3.95 -36.73
C GLN A 847 -11.47 -2.79 -36.41
N LEU A 848 -10.22 -2.85 -36.89
CA LEU A 848 -9.24 -1.79 -36.68
C LEU A 848 -9.72 -0.46 -37.30
N LYS A 849 -10.31 -0.49 -38.50
CA LYS A 849 -10.89 0.73 -39.11
C LYS A 849 -12.00 1.37 -38.27
N ARG A 850 -12.78 0.58 -37.54
CA ARG A 850 -13.82 1.09 -36.63
C ARG A 850 -13.25 1.57 -35.30
N ALA A 851 -12.17 0.93 -34.84
CA ALA A 851 -11.53 1.26 -33.59
C ALA A 851 -10.67 2.53 -33.65
N PHE A 852 -10.10 2.86 -34.83
CA PHE A 852 -9.19 3.98 -34.97
C PHE A 852 -9.83 5.21 -35.66
N PRO A 853 -9.63 6.43 -35.12
CA PRO A 853 -8.90 6.74 -33.89
C PRO A 853 -9.62 6.23 -32.64
N LEU A 854 -8.85 5.77 -31.64
CA LEU A 854 -9.41 5.28 -30.38
C LEU A 854 -10.25 6.37 -29.71
N HIS A 855 -11.38 5.97 -29.14
CA HIS A 855 -12.23 6.83 -28.32
C HIS A 855 -11.42 7.45 -27.18
N ASP A 856 -11.67 8.72 -26.86
CA ASP A 856 -10.87 9.50 -25.90
C ASP A 856 -10.78 8.82 -24.53
N PHE A 857 -11.88 8.23 -24.07
CA PHE A 857 -11.90 7.36 -22.89
C PHE A 857 -10.89 6.21 -22.96
N MET A 858 -10.97 5.38 -24.01
CA MET A 858 -10.10 4.20 -24.14
C MET A 858 -8.64 4.62 -24.32
N ARG A 859 -8.37 5.68 -25.08
CA ARG A 859 -7.02 6.23 -25.21
C ARG A 859 -6.45 6.63 -23.84
N SER A 860 -7.19 7.44 -23.08
CA SER A 860 -6.78 7.91 -21.76
C SER A 860 -6.61 6.75 -20.76
N PHE A 861 -7.50 5.75 -20.82
CA PHE A 861 -7.41 4.54 -19.99
C PHE A 861 -6.11 3.78 -20.26
N LEU A 862 -5.79 3.55 -21.53
CA LEU A 862 -4.57 2.87 -21.94
C LEU A 862 -3.31 3.68 -21.57
N GLU A 863 -3.36 5.01 -21.69
CA GLU A 863 -2.26 5.90 -21.29
C GLU A 863 -2.01 5.84 -19.77
N CYS A 864 -3.08 5.77 -18.96
CA CYS A 864 -2.98 5.57 -17.52
C CYS A 864 -2.38 4.21 -17.16
N LEU A 865 -2.66 3.15 -17.94
CA LEU A 865 -2.04 1.85 -17.73
C LEU A 865 -0.55 1.83 -18.11
N ALA A 866 -0.21 2.48 -19.23
CA ALA A 866 1.14 2.56 -19.77
C ALA A 866 2.05 3.58 -19.06
N SER A 867 1.51 4.42 -18.19
CA SER A 867 2.27 5.47 -17.51
C SER A 867 3.41 4.93 -16.63
N ALA A 868 4.38 5.79 -16.28
CA ALA A 868 5.46 5.47 -15.35
C ALA A 868 5.05 5.61 -13.87
N ASP A 869 3.74 5.68 -13.58
CA ASP A 869 3.25 5.85 -12.22
C ASP A 869 3.57 4.64 -11.32
N PRO A 870 3.77 4.87 -10.01
CA PRO A 870 3.81 3.80 -9.03
C PRO A 870 2.64 2.83 -9.15
N GLN A 871 2.90 1.54 -8.93
CA GLN A 871 1.92 0.48 -9.11
C GLN A 871 0.66 0.67 -8.25
N ASP A 872 0.82 1.15 -7.02
CA ASP A 872 -0.29 1.36 -6.10
C ASP A 872 -1.31 2.36 -6.66
N ILE A 873 -0.86 3.44 -7.32
CA ILE A 873 -1.73 4.43 -7.96
C ILE A 873 -2.54 3.80 -9.10
N LYS A 874 -1.91 2.95 -9.92
CA LYS A 874 -2.60 2.23 -11.00
C LYS A 874 -3.66 1.27 -10.44
N LEU A 875 -3.34 0.55 -9.37
CA LEU A 875 -4.28 -0.34 -8.70
C LEU A 875 -5.46 0.41 -8.08
N PHE A 876 -5.21 1.54 -7.40
CA PHE A 876 -6.27 2.41 -6.89
C PHE A 876 -7.16 2.92 -8.03
N MET A 877 -6.57 3.39 -9.13
CA MET A 877 -7.31 3.84 -10.31
C MET A 877 -8.22 2.74 -10.87
N LEU A 878 -7.71 1.51 -11.04
CA LEU A 878 -8.49 0.39 -11.54
C LEU A 878 -9.66 0.02 -10.60
N HIS A 879 -9.43 0.03 -9.29
CA HIS A 879 -10.47 -0.25 -8.31
C HIS A 879 -11.55 0.84 -8.28
N TRP A 880 -11.14 2.12 -8.24
CA TRP A 880 -12.07 3.24 -8.32
C TRP A 880 -12.88 3.23 -9.61
N LEU A 881 -12.23 2.98 -10.75
CA LEU A 881 -12.89 2.88 -12.04
C LEU A 881 -13.92 1.74 -12.04
N GLY A 882 -13.56 0.55 -11.53
CA GLY A 882 -14.50 -0.56 -11.38
C GLY A 882 -15.74 -0.18 -10.56
N MET A 883 -15.54 0.49 -9.42
CA MET A 883 -16.64 0.97 -8.58
C MET A 883 -17.53 1.99 -9.29
N TYR A 884 -16.94 2.94 -10.02
CA TYR A 884 -17.70 3.96 -10.73
C TYR A 884 -18.47 3.40 -11.94
N LEU A 885 -17.94 2.39 -12.63
CA LEU A 885 -18.65 1.69 -13.69
C LEU A 885 -19.84 0.88 -13.14
N ASP A 886 -19.66 0.21 -12.01
CA ASP A 886 -20.75 -0.47 -11.30
C ASP A 886 -21.86 0.52 -10.91
N GLU A 887 -21.49 1.69 -10.36
CA GLU A 887 -22.44 2.74 -9.95
C GLU A 887 -23.19 3.33 -11.16
N LEU A 888 -22.48 3.60 -12.26
CA LEU A 888 -23.07 4.11 -13.50
C LEU A 888 -24.16 3.19 -14.06
N THR A 889 -23.98 1.87 -13.97
CA THR A 889 -24.88 0.89 -14.57
C THR A 889 -26.03 0.46 -13.64
N ALA A 890 -25.89 0.67 -12.32
CA ALA A 890 -26.77 0.10 -11.31
C ALA A 890 -28.25 0.48 -11.45
N ASP A 891 -28.56 1.76 -11.67
CA ASP A 891 -29.94 2.24 -11.73
C ASP A 891 -30.66 1.74 -12.99
N THR A 892 -30.02 1.86 -14.16
CA THR A 892 -30.55 1.35 -15.43
C THR A 892 -30.76 -0.16 -15.38
N LEU A 893 -29.80 -0.92 -14.83
CA LEU A 893 -29.94 -2.37 -14.68
C LEU A 893 -31.10 -2.72 -13.73
N SER A 894 -31.26 -2.01 -12.61
CA SER A 894 -32.38 -2.20 -11.68
C SER A 894 -33.73 -1.96 -12.35
N GLU A 895 -33.85 -0.93 -13.17
CA GLU A 895 -35.07 -0.64 -13.94
C GLU A 895 -35.36 -1.71 -14.99
N LEU A 896 -34.35 -2.11 -15.77
CA LEU A 896 -34.48 -3.16 -16.79
C LEU A 896 -34.83 -4.51 -16.16
N GLN A 897 -34.24 -4.86 -15.02
CA GLN A 897 -34.58 -6.07 -14.27
C GLN A 897 -36.02 -6.04 -13.74
N LYS A 898 -36.50 -4.89 -13.27
CA LYS A 898 -37.92 -4.73 -12.86
C LYS A 898 -38.86 -4.92 -14.06
N LYS A 899 -38.53 -4.33 -15.21
CA LYS A 899 -39.29 -4.51 -16.47
C LYS A 899 -39.27 -5.97 -16.91
N PHE A 900 -38.12 -6.65 -16.83
CA PHE A 900 -37.99 -8.06 -17.13
C PHE A 900 -38.90 -8.90 -16.21
N HIS A 901 -38.83 -8.68 -14.89
CA HIS A 901 -39.61 -9.45 -13.92
C HIS A 901 -41.12 -9.20 -14.05
N SER A 902 -41.55 -7.97 -14.32
CA SER A 902 -42.97 -7.65 -14.52
C SER A 902 -43.53 -8.28 -15.80
N THR A 903 -42.78 -8.26 -16.89
CA THR A 903 -43.12 -8.93 -18.16
C THR A 903 -43.18 -10.44 -17.97
N TRP A 904 -42.19 -11.03 -17.28
CA TRP A 904 -42.16 -12.46 -16.94
C TRP A 904 -43.37 -12.88 -16.08
N LYS A 905 -43.71 -12.10 -15.07
CA LYS A 905 -44.88 -12.35 -14.22
C LYS A 905 -46.18 -12.31 -15.02
N THR A 906 -46.28 -11.39 -15.98
CA THR A 906 -47.42 -11.29 -16.90
C THR A 906 -47.51 -12.51 -17.81
N LEU A 907 -46.39 -13.00 -18.32
CA LEU A 907 -46.31 -14.21 -19.14
C LEU A 907 -46.77 -15.44 -18.35
N ARG A 908 -46.25 -15.67 -17.13
CA ARG A 908 -46.66 -16.78 -16.26
C ARG A 908 -48.14 -16.77 -15.89
N GLN A 909 -48.71 -15.58 -15.65
CA GLN A 909 -50.13 -15.45 -15.29
C GLN A 909 -51.07 -15.77 -16.47
N LYS A 910 -50.56 -15.72 -17.72
CA LYS A 910 -51.33 -15.93 -18.94
C LYS A 910 -51.27 -17.35 -19.53
N GLU A 911 -50.49 -18.26 -18.94
CA GLU A 911 -50.40 -19.68 -19.35
C GLU A 911 -51.74 -20.47 -19.24
N LYS A 912 -52.87 -19.81 -18.99
CA LYS A 912 -54.23 -20.40 -19.04
C LYS A 912 -55.19 -19.75 -20.05
N SER A 913 -54.75 -18.81 -20.90
CA SER A 913 -55.60 -18.14 -21.89
C SER A 913 -55.16 -18.38 -23.34
N LYS A 914 -56.13 -18.59 -24.26
CA LYS A 914 -55.99 -19.09 -25.64
C LYS A 914 -55.25 -18.19 -26.66
N ASP A 915 -54.51 -17.17 -26.24
CA ASP A 915 -54.02 -16.11 -27.13
C ASP A 915 -52.50 -16.20 -27.43
N LYS A 916 -52.14 -17.10 -28.35
CA LYS A 916 -50.74 -17.42 -28.72
C LYS A 916 -49.95 -16.23 -29.30
N GLU A 917 -50.61 -15.27 -29.93
CA GLU A 917 -49.96 -14.13 -30.58
C GLU A 917 -49.40 -13.14 -29.54
N GLN A 918 -50.13 -12.93 -28.45
CA GLN A 918 -49.68 -12.06 -27.36
C GLN A 918 -48.56 -12.72 -26.53
N GLU A 919 -48.56 -14.04 -26.39
CA GLU A 919 -47.47 -14.81 -25.78
C GLU A 919 -46.17 -14.66 -26.57
N MET A 920 -46.22 -14.81 -27.90
CA MET A 920 -45.07 -14.62 -28.78
C MET A 920 -44.52 -13.19 -28.71
N LYS A 921 -45.40 -12.19 -28.60
CA LYS A 921 -44.99 -10.79 -28.39
C LYS A 921 -44.26 -10.60 -27.06
N LEU A 922 -44.80 -11.13 -25.96
CA LEU A 922 -44.18 -11.03 -24.64
C LEU A 922 -42.84 -11.77 -24.57
N GLN A 923 -42.69 -12.92 -25.25
CA GLN A 923 -41.41 -13.61 -25.38
C GLN A 923 -40.38 -12.77 -26.15
N LYS A 924 -40.81 -12.13 -27.25
CA LYS A 924 -39.94 -11.20 -28.00
C LYS A 924 -39.54 -9.99 -27.14
N ASP A 925 -40.47 -9.42 -26.40
CA ASP A 925 -40.20 -8.29 -25.49
C ASP A 925 -39.20 -8.70 -24.40
N LEU A 926 -39.32 -9.92 -23.83
CA LEU A 926 -38.34 -10.45 -22.87
C LEU A 926 -36.95 -10.62 -23.49
N SER A 927 -36.86 -11.11 -24.73
CA SER A 927 -35.60 -11.21 -25.46
C SER A 927 -34.96 -9.84 -25.66
N THR A 928 -35.74 -8.84 -26.09
CA THR A 928 -35.27 -7.46 -26.28
C THR A 928 -34.76 -6.86 -24.97
N ILE A 929 -35.49 -7.02 -23.86
CA ILE A 929 -35.06 -6.52 -22.54
C ILE A 929 -33.76 -7.21 -22.10
N SER A 930 -33.59 -8.51 -22.38
CA SER A 930 -32.35 -9.23 -22.08
C SER A 930 -31.16 -8.71 -22.88
N GLU A 931 -31.36 -8.33 -24.15
CA GLU A 931 -30.34 -7.68 -24.99
C GLU A 931 -30.00 -6.29 -24.44
N GLU A 932 -30.99 -5.49 -24.04
CA GLU A 932 -30.79 -4.18 -23.40
C GLU A 932 -30.00 -4.29 -22.09
N ILE A 933 -30.30 -5.28 -21.24
CA ILE A 933 -29.54 -5.56 -20.01
C ILE A 933 -28.08 -5.83 -20.35
N THR A 934 -27.83 -6.67 -21.36
CA THR A 934 -26.47 -7.02 -21.80
C THR A 934 -25.73 -5.79 -22.34
N ALA A 935 -26.41 -4.95 -23.12
CA ALA A 935 -25.86 -3.71 -23.66
C ALA A 935 -25.52 -2.70 -22.55
N ALA A 936 -26.39 -2.56 -21.55
CA ALA A 936 -26.22 -1.64 -20.43
C ALA A 936 -25.14 -2.08 -19.40
N THR A 937 -24.72 -3.34 -19.39
CA THR A 937 -23.80 -3.87 -18.35
C THR A 937 -22.33 -3.54 -18.65
N LEU A 938 -21.82 -2.36 -18.30
CA LEU A 938 -20.40 -2.02 -18.45
C LEU A 938 -19.60 -2.31 -17.16
N GLY A 939 -18.39 -2.83 -17.28
CA GLY A 939 -17.54 -3.18 -16.14
C GLY A 939 -16.08 -3.30 -16.54
N LEU A 940 -15.17 -3.30 -15.55
CA LEU A 940 -13.72 -3.27 -15.80
C LEU A 940 -13.25 -4.44 -16.69
N GLN A 941 -13.87 -5.62 -16.56
CA GLN A 941 -13.55 -6.78 -17.40
C GLN A 941 -13.73 -6.50 -18.90
N HIS A 942 -14.72 -5.69 -19.29
CA HIS A 942 -14.96 -5.36 -20.69
C HIS A 942 -13.86 -4.43 -21.25
N LEU A 943 -13.32 -3.53 -20.42
CA LEU A 943 -12.20 -2.65 -20.79
C LEU A 943 -10.90 -3.45 -20.96
N MET A 944 -10.66 -4.40 -20.05
CA MET A 944 -9.51 -5.31 -20.14
C MET A 944 -9.62 -6.24 -21.36
N ARG A 945 -10.83 -6.70 -21.70
CA ARG A 945 -11.08 -7.49 -22.91
C ARG A 945 -10.82 -6.67 -24.17
N GLU A 946 -11.18 -5.38 -24.20
CA GLU A 946 -10.86 -4.49 -25.32
C GLU A 946 -9.36 -4.31 -25.49
N THR A 947 -8.64 -4.12 -24.38
CA THR A 947 -7.17 -4.01 -24.35
C THR A 947 -6.51 -5.28 -24.92
N THR A 948 -7.07 -6.45 -24.56
CA THR A 948 -6.65 -7.76 -25.08
C THR A 948 -6.87 -7.85 -26.60
N GLN A 949 -8.05 -7.48 -27.08
CA GLN A 949 -8.36 -7.48 -28.51
C GLN A 949 -7.52 -6.49 -29.31
N LEU A 950 -7.20 -5.33 -28.71
CA LEU A 950 -6.30 -4.35 -29.31
C LEU A 950 -4.90 -4.94 -29.52
N HIS A 951 -4.37 -5.64 -28.51
CA HIS A 951 -3.08 -6.33 -28.59
C HIS A 951 -3.05 -7.35 -29.73
N GLU A 952 -4.01 -8.26 -29.76
CA GLU A 952 -4.14 -9.27 -30.81
C GLU A 952 -4.32 -8.68 -32.22
N ALA A 953 -5.13 -7.63 -32.35
CA ALA A 953 -5.43 -7.01 -33.64
C ALA A 953 -4.23 -6.25 -34.22
N VAL A 954 -3.53 -5.47 -33.39
CA VAL A 954 -2.36 -4.68 -33.83
C VAL A 954 -1.16 -5.58 -34.14
N GLN A 955 -0.97 -6.68 -33.39
CA GLN A 955 0.08 -7.65 -33.72
C GLN A 955 -0.20 -8.36 -35.05
N SER A 956 -1.43 -8.80 -35.29
CA SER A 956 -1.78 -9.60 -36.47
C SER A 956 -1.91 -8.79 -37.76
N GLU A 957 -2.64 -7.67 -37.76
CA GLU A 957 -2.99 -6.90 -38.97
C GLU A 957 -2.80 -5.38 -38.80
N GLY A 958 -1.93 -4.95 -37.88
CA GLY A 958 -1.65 -3.54 -37.57
C GLY A 958 -0.73 -2.80 -38.56
N GLU A 959 -0.70 -3.18 -39.83
CA GLU A 959 0.09 -2.47 -40.85
C GLU A 959 -0.33 -0.98 -40.91
N GLY A 960 0.62 -0.07 -40.65
CA GLY A 960 0.37 1.38 -40.62
C GLY A 960 0.04 1.96 -39.23
N LEU A 961 0.05 1.14 -38.16
CA LEU A 961 -0.21 1.56 -36.77
C LEU A 961 1.03 1.42 -35.87
N GLU A 962 2.22 1.72 -36.39
CA GLU A 962 3.49 1.41 -35.71
C GLU A 962 3.71 2.21 -34.41
N GLU A 963 3.18 3.43 -34.34
CA GLU A 963 3.14 4.23 -33.12
C GLU A 963 2.37 3.50 -32.00
N TYR A 964 1.22 2.91 -32.33
CA TYR A 964 0.41 2.14 -31.39
C TYR A 964 1.03 0.78 -31.07
N ARG A 965 1.83 0.19 -31.96
CA ARG A 965 2.49 -1.11 -31.69
C ARG A 965 3.46 -1.01 -30.52
N GLN A 966 4.24 0.07 -30.42
CA GLN A 966 5.11 0.30 -29.26
C GLN A 966 4.31 0.47 -27.97
N PHE A 967 3.22 1.22 -28.03
CA PHE A 967 2.32 1.46 -26.90
C PHE A 967 1.65 0.18 -26.40
N VAL A 968 1.10 -0.63 -27.31
CA VAL A 968 0.37 -1.87 -27.04
C VAL A 968 1.28 -3.01 -26.54
N SER A 969 2.58 -2.92 -26.78
CA SER A 969 3.57 -3.90 -26.31
C SER A 969 3.76 -3.90 -24.79
N VAL A 970 3.33 -2.85 -24.10
CA VAL A 970 3.47 -2.70 -22.64
C VAL A 970 2.37 -3.46 -21.88
N PHE A 971 1.18 -3.63 -22.47
CA PHE A 971 0.02 -4.19 -21.78
C PHE A 971 0.18 -5.64 -21.27
N PRO A 972 0.87 -6.56 -21.97
CA PRO A 972 1.13 -7.88 -21.42
C PRO A 972 1.91 -7.83 -20.09
N ALA A 973 2.81 -6.85 -19.91
CA ALA A 973 3.52 -6.67 -18.65
C ALA A 973 2.57 -6.23 -17.51
N VAL A 974 1.59 -5.38 -17.82
CA VAL A 974 0.51 -4.99 -16.89
C VAL A 974 -0.34 -6.21 -16.52
N GLY A 975 -0.71 -7.05 -17.49
CA GLY A 975 -1.45 -8.30 -17.25
C GLY A 975 -0.70 -9.25 -16.32
N ALA A 976 0.62 -9.41 -16.51
CA ALA A 976 1.46 -10.21 -15.64
C ALA A 976 1.52 -9.63 -14.20
N GLU A 977 1.59 -8.31 -14.06
CA GLU A 977 1.57 -7.63 -12.76
C GLU A 977 0.24 -7.79 -12.02
N MET A 978 -0.88 -7.73 -12.74
CA MET A 978 -2.21 -7.99 -12.18
C MET A 978 -2.31 -9.41 -11.61
N LEU A 979 -1.85 -10.42 -12.36
CA LEU A 979 -1.80 -11.81 -11.91
C LEU A 979 -0.95 -11.98 -10.65
N MET A 980 0.27 -11.42 -10.62
CA MET A 980 1.14 -11.46 -9.44
C MET A 980 0.55 -10.73 -8.22
N SER A 981 -0.31 -9.73 -8.45
CA SER A 981 -0.98 -8.98 -7.40
C SER A 981 -2.26 -9.66 -6.91
N GLY A 982 -2.59 -10.86 -7.41
CA GLY A 982 -3.78 -11.61 -7.01
C GLY A 982 -5.08 -11.05 -7.57
N HIS A 983 -5.05 -10.50 -8.80
CA HIS A 983 -6.24 -10.15 -9.57
C HIS A 983 -6.54 -11.23 -10.62
N PRO A 984 -7.82 -11.56 -10.88
CA PRO A 984 -8.19 -12.49 -11.92
C PRO A 984 -7.95 -11.88 -13.32
N LEU A 985 -7.46 -12.69 -14.25
CA LEU A 985 -7.31 -12.35 -15.66
C LEU A 985 -8.21 -13.26 -16.51
N GLU A 986 -8.87 -12.70 -17.53
CA GLU A 986 -9.68 -13.48 -18.45
C GLU A 986 -8.81 -14.33 -19.39
N LEU A 987 -9.06 -15.64 -19.40
CA LEU A 987 -8.42 -16.64 -20.25
C LEU A 987 -9.23 -16.91 -21.52
N MET A 988 -10.56 -16.90 -21.44
CA MET A 988 -11.45 -17.17 -22.57
C MET A 988 -12.63 -16.21 -22.56
N ASP A 989 -12.90 -15.60 -23.70
CA ASP A 989 -14.10 -14.78 -23.92
C ASP A 989 -15.33 -15.69 -24.03
N GLY A 990 -16.25 -15.59 -23.07
CA GLY A 990 -17.50 -16.37 -23.05
C GLY A 990 -18.58 -15.89 -24.01
N ASP A 991 -18.42 -14.73 -24.65
CA ASP A 991 -19.35 -14.24 -25.66
C ASP A 991 -19.05 -14.85 -27.02
N ALA A 992 -17.76 -14.99 -27.31
CA ALA A 992 -17.27 -15.55 -28.57
C ALA A 992 -16.88 -17.04 -28.46
N ALA A 993 -16.79 -17.56 -27.23
CA ALA A 993 -16.21 -18.86 -26.90
C ALA A 993 -14.85 -19.06 -27.58
N HIS A 994 -13.92 -18.13 -27.33
CA HIS A 994 -12.62 -18.07 -27.96
C HIS A 994 -11.52 -17.65 -26.97
N VAL A 995 -10.33 -18.21 -27.15
CA VAL A 995 -9.14 -17.96 -26.32
C VAL A 995 -8.15 -17.08 -27.11
N PRO A 996 -7.84 -15.86 -26.65
CA PRO A 996 -6.87 -14.99 -27.32
C PRO A 996 -5.43 -15.48 -27.05
N LEU A 997 -4.96 -16.44 -27.84
CA LEU A 997 -3.69 -17.12 -27.61
C LEU A 997 -2.47 -16.19 -27.64
N LEU A 998 -2.42 -15.20 -28.54
CA LEU A 998 -1.27 -14.29 -28.64
C LEU A 998 -1.15 -13.43 -27.39
N TRP A 999 -2.29 -12.99 -26.85
CA TRP A 999 -2.32 -12.25 -25.60
C TRP A 999 -1.88 -13.10 -24.41
N ILE A 1000 -2.43 -14.30 -24.28
CA ILE A 1000 -2.13 -15.19 -23.15
C ILE A 1000 -0.66 -15.60 -23.16
N GLU A 1001 -0.11 -15.94 -24.33
CA GLU A 1001 1.32 -16.24 -24.50
C GLU A 1001 2.18 -15.04 -24.08
N ALA A 1002 1.88 -13.84 -24.56
CA ALA A 1002 2.65 -12.64 -24.21
C ALA A 1002 2.60 -12.30 -22.71
N VAL A 1003 1.45 -12.52 -22.05
CA VAL A 1003 1.32 -12.31 -20.60
C VAL A 1003 2.12 -13.36 -19.82
N LEU A 1004 2.06 -14.62 -20.22
CA LEU A 1004 2.80 -15.71 -19.57
C LEU A 1004 4.31 -15.56 -19.77
N ASP A 1005 4.76 -15.08 -20.93
CA ASP A 1005 6.16 -14.74 -21.19
C ASP A 1005 6.64 -13.62 -20.26
N LYS A 1006 5.84 -12.55 -20.11
CA LYS A 1006 6.15 -11.45 -19.19
C LYS A 1006 6.12 -11.89 -17.73
N LEU A 1007 5.25 -12.83 -17.38
CA LEU A 1007 5.23 -13.45 -16.06
C LEU A 1007 6.53 -14.24 -15.84
N LYS A 1008 6.93 -15.09 -16.80
CA LYS A 1008 8.16 -15.88 -16.78
C LYS A 1008 9.42 -15.00 -16.67
N GLU A 1009 9.46 -13.85 -17.36
CA GLU A 1009 10.53 -12.86 -17.21
C GLU A 1009 10.65 -12.33 -15.76
N LYS A 1010 9.52 -12.14 -15.07
CA LYS A 1010 9.48 -11.56 -13.71
C LYS A 1010 9.72 -12.58 -12.59
N ILE A 1011 9.15 -13.79 -12.69
CA ILE A 1011 9.22 -14.81 -11.61
C ILE A 1011 10.17 -15.97 -11.92
N GLY A 1012 10.72 -16.02 -13.14
CA GLY A 1012 11.51 -17.12 -13.67
C GLY A 1012 10.66 -18.25 -14.27
N ASP A 1013 11.33 -19.29 -14.76
CA ASP A 1013 10.67 -20.51 -15.24
C ASP A 1013 10.25 -21.37 -14.03
N ARG A 1014 8.94 -21.42 -13.77
CA ARG A 1014 8.38 -22.00 -12.54
C ARG A 1014 7.37 -23.09 -12.87
N LYS A 1015 7.28 -24.11 -12.01
CA LYS A 1015 6.29 -25.18 -12.17
C LYS A 1015 4.93 -24.71 -11.66
N VAL A 1016 3.91 -24.85 -12.49
CA VAL A 1016 2.53 -24.44 -12.18
C VAL A 1016 1.64 -25.67 -12.18
N PHE A 1017 0.77 -25.79 -11.18
CA PHE A 1017 -0.32 -26.76 -11.13
C PHE A 1017 -1.65 -26.05 -11.46
N VAL A 1018 -2.40 -26.55 -12.43
CA VAL A 1018 -3.66 -25.94 -12.88
C VAL A 1018 -4.85 -26.64 -12.24
N LEU A 1019 -5.55 -25.90 -11.36
CA LEU A 1019 -6.81 -26.35 -10.76
C LEU A 1019 -7.98 -25.63 -11.42
N SER A 1020 -8.85 -26.40 -12.07
CA SER A 1020 -10.04 -25.87 -12.75
C SER A 1020 -11.32 -26.30 -12.06
N VAL A 1021 -12.41 -25.55 -12.25
CA VAL A 1021 -13.76 -25.93 -11.77
C VAL A 1021 -14.75 -26.00 -12.92
N LEU A 1022 -15.70 -26.92 -12.87
CA LEU A 1022 -16.76 -27.08 -13.87
C LEU A 1022 -18.09 -27.40 -13.18
N GLY A 1023 -19.21 -26.93 -13.74
CA GLY A 1023 -20.53 -27.21 -13.19
C GLY A 1023 -21.62 -26.27 -13.71
N VAL A 1024 -22.88 -26.61 -13.45
CA VAL A 1024 -24.05 -25.83 -13.89
C VAL A 1024 -24.01 -24.39 -13.37
N GLN A 1025 -24.69 -23.49 -14.08
CA GLN A 1025 -24.84 -22.10 -13.67
C GLN A 1025 -25.38 -21.98 -12.24
N SER A 1026 -24.76 -21.07 -11.47
CA SER A 1026 -25.12 -20.78 -10.08
C SER A 1026 -24.98 -21.96 -9.10
N SER A 1027 -24.17 -22.98 -9.42
CA SER A 1027 -23.91 -24.11 -8.51
C SER A 1027 -22.95 -23.83 -7.35
N GLY A 1028 -22.41 -22.61 -7.23
CA GLY A 1028 -21.46 -22.24 -6.17
C GLY A 1028 -19.96 -22.47 -6.49
N LYS A 1029 -19.58 -22.52 -7.77
CA LYS A 1029 -18.18 -22.73 -8.24
C LYS A 1029 -17.21 -21.65 -7.74
N SER A 1030 -17.44 -20.41 -8.12
CA SER A 1030 -16.63 -19.26 -7.71
C SER A 1030 -16.65 -19.11 -6.18
N THR A 1031 -17.76 -19.44 -5.53
CA THR A 1031 -17.87 -19.45 -4.07
C THR A 1031 -16.97 -20.49 -3.40
N LEU A 1032 -16.91 -21.71 -3.96
CA LEU A 1032 -16.00 -22.76 -3.49
C LEU A 1032 -14.54 -22.31 -3.62
N LEU A 1033 -14.13 -21.83 -4.79
CA LEU A 1033 -12.76 -21.35 -5.03
C LEU A 1033 -12.38 -20.15 -4.16
N ASN A 1034 -13.29 -19.19 -4.00
CA ASN A 1034 -13.11 -18.02 -3.11
C ASN A 1034 -12.99 -18.43 -1.64
N THR A 1035 -13.59 -19.55 -1.26
CA THR A 1035 -13.47 -20.11 0.08
C THR A 1035 -12.14 -20.84 0.21
N MET A 1036 -11.83 -21.80 -0.68
CA MET A 1036 -10.60 -22.62 -0.68
C MET A 1036 -9.30 -21.83 -0.62
N PHE A 1037 -9.18 -20.77 -1.43
CA PHE A 1037 -7.92 -20.03 -1.58
C PHE A 1037 -8.03 -18.56 -1.16
N GLY A 1038 -9.17 -18.14 -0.60
CA GLY A 1038 -9.40 -16.73 -0.26
C GLY A 1038 -9.49 -15.80 -1.47
N LEU A 1039 -9.88 -16.28 -2.65
CA LEU A 1039 -9.96 -15.49 -3.89
C LEU A 1039 -11.16 -14.52 -3.90
N GLN A 1040 -11.27 -13.73 -4.97
CA GLN A 1040 -12.36 -12.77 -5.19
C GLN A 1040 -12.93 -12.86 -6.62
N PHE A 1041 -13.15 -14.07 -7.13
CA PHE A 1041 -13.97 -14.26 -8.32
C PHE A 1041 -15.39 -13.70 -8.08
N THR A 1042 -16.02 -13.17 -9.12
CA THR A 1042 -17.33 -12.52 -9.02
C THR A 1042 -18.43 -13.53 -8.68
N VAL A 1043 -19.23 -13.24 -7.64
CA VAL A 1043 -20.36 -14.06 -7.19
C VAL A 1043 -21.65 -13.23 -7.26
N SER A 1044 -22.63 -13.67 -8.06
CA SER A 1044 -23.95 -13.02 -8.16
C SER A 1044 -25.05 -14.06 -8.42
N ALA A 1045 -26.32 -13.70 -8.23
CA ALA A 1045 -27.44 -14.62 -8.43
C ALA A 1045 -27.82 -14.84 -9.92
N GLY A 1046 -27.25 -14.06 -10.84
CA GLY A 1046 -27.41 -14.20 -12.30
C GLY A 1046 -26.17 -14.81 -12.96
N ARG A 1047 -26.07 -14.78 -14.30
CA ARG A 1047 -24.88 -15.23 -15.04
C ARG A 1047 -23.68 -14.32 -14.71
N CYS A 1048 -22.96 -14.60 -13.62
CA CYS A 1048 -21.91 -13.70 -13.09
C CYS A 1048 -20.61 -13.80 -13.88
N THR A 1049 -20.29 -15.02 -14.34
CA THR A 1049 -19.05 -15.34 -15.03
C THR A 1049 -19.42 -15.70 -16.45
N ARG A 1050 -19.02 -14.86 -17.40
CA ARG A 1050 -19.21 -15.09 -18.83
C ARG A 1050 -17.81 -15.15 -19.44
N GLY A 1051 -17.32 -16.38 -19.63
CA GLY A 1051 -15.92 -16.66 -19.97
C GLY A 1051 -15.22 -17.52 -18.93
N VAL A 1052 -13.90 -17.58 -19.04
CA VAL A 1052 -13.01 -18.34 -18.14
C VAL A 1052 -11.99 -17.37 -17.57
N PHE A 1053 -11.79 -17.39 -16.26
CA PHE A 1053 -10.87 -16.51 -15.55
C PHE A 1053 -9.82 -17.32 -14.81
N MET A 1054 -8.58 -16.86 -14.81
CA MET A 1054 -7.47 -17.47 -14.10
C MET A 1054 -6.89 -16.53 -13.06
N GLN A 1055 -6.45 -17.09 -11.93
CA GLN A 1055 -5.77 -16.36 -10.87
C GLN A 1055 -4.60 -17.19 -10.33
N LEU A 1056 -3.45 -16.54 -10.13
CA LEU A 1056 -2.23 -17.18 -9.67
C LEU A 1056 -2.13 -17.15 -8.13
N VAL A 1057 -1.86 -18.31 -7.52
CA VAL A 1057 -1.65 -18.48 -6.08
C VAL A 1057 -0.25 -19.03 -5.84
N ARG A 1058 0.50 -18.42 -4.93
CA ARG A 1058 1.90 -18.82 -4.66
C ARG A 1058 1.93 -20.01 -3.72
N VAL A 1059 2.83 -20.98 -3.98
CA VAL A 1059 3.17 -22.02 -2.99
C VAL A 1059 4.41 -21.57 -2.21
N SER A 1060 4.34 -21.67 -0.90
CA SER A 1060 5.43 -21.34 0.02
C SER A 1060 6.56 -22.38 -0.01
N GLU A 1061 7.76 -21.98 0.39
CA GLU A 1061 8.97 -22.81 0.25
C GLU A 1061 8.94 -24.06 1.13
N ASP A 1062 8.25 -24.02 2.27
CA ASP A 1062 8.12 -25.12 3.22
C ASP A 1062 7.32 -26.31 2.67
N VAL A 1063 6.34 -26.08 1.78
CA VAL A 1063 5.53 -27.16 1.19
C VAL A 1063 5.86 -27.46 -0.27
N ARG A 1064 6.66 -26.62 -0.93
CA ARG A 1064 7.12 -26.84 -2.32
C ARG A 1064 7.78 -28.21 -2.52
N ALA A 1065 8.56 -28.67 -1.55
CA ALA A 1065 9.23 -29.96 -1.61
C ALA A 1065 8.24 -31.15 -1.64
N GLN A 1066 7.08 -31.00 -1.00
CA GLN A 1066 6.04 -32.03 -0.95
C GLN A 1066 5.14 -31.98 -2.20
N LEU A 1067 4.74 -30.78 -2.61
CA LEU A 1067 3.80 -30.56 -3.71
C LEU A 1067 4.45 -30.65 -5.10
N GLN A 1068 5.77 -30.40 -5.20
CA GLN A 1068 6.55 -30.44 -6.45
C GLN A 1068 6.23 -29.35 -7.50
N TYR A 1069 5.44 -28.33 -7.13
CA TYR A 1069 5.14 -27.16 -7.94
C TYR A 1069 5.30 -25.85 -7.14
N ASP A 1070 5.57 -24.75 -7.84
CA ASP A 1070 5.86 -23.43 -7.25
C ASP A 1070 4.60 -22.55 -7.12
N PHE A 1071 3.62 -22.75 -8.00
CA PHE A 1071 2.38 -21.97 -8.07
C PHE A 1071 1.19 -22.86 -8.40
N VAL A 1072 0.00 -22.43 -7.97
CA VAL A 1072 -1.28 -22.98 -8.41
C VAL A 1072 -2.00 -21.94 -9.25
N LEU A 1073 -2.37 -22.29 -10.48
CA LEU A 1073 -3.23 -21.47 -11.32
C LEU A 1073 -4.67 -21.95 -11.15
N VAL A 1074 -5.47 -21.13 -10.46
CA VAL A 1074 -6.88 -21.42 -10.20
C VAL A 1074 -7.72 -20.86 -11.33
N VAL A 1075 -8.52 -21.72 -11.97
CA VAL A 1075 -9.33 -21.38 -13.14
C VAL A 1075 -10.82 -21.50 -12.81
N ASP A 1076 -11.51 -20.35 -12.76
CA ASP A 1076 -12.96 -20.26 -12.61
C ASP A 1076 -13.65 -20.16 -13.97
N THR A 1077 -14.80 -20.82 -14.12
CA THR A 1077 -15.48 -20.96 -15.41
C THR A 1077 -16.91 -20.46 -15.35
N GLU A 1078 -17.44 -20.06 -16.50
CA GLU A 1078 -18.88 -19.87 -16.64
C GLU A 1078 -19.66 -21.16 -16.33
N GLY A 1079 -20.94 -20.98 -16.02
CA GLY A 1079 -21.85 -22.08 -15.75
C GLY A 1079 -22.36 -22.76 -17.00
N LEU A 1080 -22.36 -24.10 -16.99
CA LEU A 1080 -22.99 -24.90 -18.03
C LEU A 1080 -24.52 -24.76 -18.00
N ARG A 1081 -25.16 -25.01 -19.15
CA ARG A 1081 -26.62 -25.09 -19.32
C ARG A 1081 -27.39 -23.83 -18.89
N SER A 1082 -26.94 -22.66 -19.34
CA SER A 1082 -27.67 -21.41 -19.09
C SER A 1082 -29.11 -21.46 -19.64
N PRO A 1083 -30.15 -21.29 -18.80
CA PRO A 1083 -31.55 -21.33 -19.22
C PRO A 1083 -31.91 -20.29 -20.29
N GLU A 1084 -31.17 -19.18 -20.31
CA GLU A 1084 -31.35 -18.03 -21.21
C GLU A 1084 -30.95 -18.32 -22.67
N LEU A 1085 -30.21 -19.41 -22.93
CA LEU A 1085 -29.66 -19.72 -24.24
C LEU A 1085 -30.29 -20.96 -24.91
N SER A 1086 -31.37 -21.53 -24.36
CA SER A 1086 -31.94 -22.86 -24.68
C SER A 1086 -32.21 -23.16 -26.17
N ASN A 1087 -31.16 -23.51 -26.92
CA ASN A 1087 -31.16 -23.93 -28.32
C ASN A 1087 -30.06 -24.98 -28.54
N LYS A 1088 -30.14 -25.82 -29.58
CA LYS A 1088 -29.13 -26.87 -29.88
C LYS A 1088 -27.67 -26.40 -29.94
N THR A 1089 -27.43 -25.12 -30.20
CA THR A 1089 -26.11 -24.47 -30.20
C THR A 1089 -25.47 -24.34 -28.80
N THR A 1090 -26.23 -24.44 -27.71
CA THR A 1090 -25.67 -24.40 -26.34
C THR A 1090 -24.97 -25.68 -25.94
N LEU A 1091 -25.48 -26.82 -26.37
CA LEU A 1091 -24.86 -28.12 -26.09
C LEU A 1091 -23.44 -28.20 -26.67
N SER A 1092 -23.24 -27.71 -27.90
CA SER A 1092 -21.91 -27.64 -28.49
C SER A 1092 -20.99 -26.67 -27.76
N HIS A 1093 -21.52 -25.54 -27.32
CA HIS A 1093 -20.77 -24.54 -26.57
C HIS A 1093 -20.31 -25.08 -25.20
N ASP A 1094 -21.22 -25.71 -24.46
CA ASP A 1094 -20.94 -26.32 -23.16
C ASP A 1094 -19.91 -27.47 -23.29
N ASN A 1095 -20.02 -28.26 -24.36
CA ASN A 1095 -19.05 -29.30 -24.68
C ASN A 1095 -17.67 -28.73 -25.04
N GLU A 1096 -17.62 -27.64 -25.82
CA GLU A 1096 -16.37 -26.94 -26.16
C GLU A 1096 -15.68 -26.40 -24.90
N LEU A 1097 -16.44 -25.72 -24.04
CA LEU A 1097 -15.94 -25.19 -22.77
C LEU A 1097 -15.43 -26.32 -21.86
N ALA A 1098 -16.23 -27.37 -21.64
CA ALA A 1098 -15.82 -28.49 -20.80
C ALA A 1098 -14.56 -29.18 -21.33
N THR A 1099 -14.46 -29.37 -22.65
CA THR A 1099 -13.27 -29.94 -23.30
C THR A 1099 -12.03 -29.06 -23.07
N PHE A 1100 -12.17 -27.74 -23.21
CA PHE A 1100 -11.06 -26.80 -22.97
C PHE A 1100 -10.61 -26.82 -21.49
N ILE A 1101 -11.55 -26.71 -20.56
CA ILE A 1101 -11.28 -26.63 -19.12
C ILE A 1101 -10.65 -27.91 -18.58
N ILE A 1102 -11.19 -29.07 -18.95
CA ILE A 1102 -10.61 -30.37 -18.56
C ILE A 1102 -9.26 -30.57 -19.24
N GLY A 1103 -9.05 -30.05 -20.45
CA GLY A 1103 -7.79 -30.20 -21.17
C GLY A 1103 -6.63 -29.38 -20.62
N ILE A 1104 -6.91 -28.21 -20.03
CA ILE A 1104 -5.86 -27.38 -19.40
C ILE A 1104 -5.60 -27.71 -17.93
N GLY A 1105 -6.55 -28.39 -17.26
CA GLY A 1105 -6.47 -28.70 -15.84
C GLY A 1105 -5.63 -29.94 -15.56
N ASP A 1106 -4.65 -29.81 -14.66
CA ASP A 1106 -4.03 -30.98 -14.01
C ASP A 1106 -5.08 -31.70 -13.14
N MET A 1107 -5.97 -30.92 -12.52
CA MET A 1107 -7.15 -31.38 -11.79
C MET A 1107 -8.36 -30.51 -12.09
N THR A 1108 -9.53 -31.14 -12.29
CA THR A 1108 -10.82 -30.46 -12.47
C THR A 1108 -11.80 -30.82 -11.36
N VAL A 1109 -12.31 -29.81 -10.65
CA VAL A 1109 -13.38 -29.93 -9.67
C VAL A 1109 -14.74 -29.90 -10.38
N ILE A 1110 -15.47 -31.00 -10.36
CA ILE A 1110 -16.81 -31.11 -10.92
C ILE A 1110 -17.82 -30.82 -9.82
N ASN A 1111 -18.38 -29.62 -9.85
CA ASN A 1111 -19.27 -29.08 -8.82
C ASN A 1111 -20.74 -29.32 -9.17
N ILE A 1112 -21.39 -30.17 -8.37
CA ILE A 1112 -22.78 -30.62 -8.53
C ILE A 1112 -23.63 -29.99 -7.43
N MET A 1113 -24.73 -29.32 -7.80
CA MET A 1113 -25.63 -28.68 -6.82
C MET A 1113 -26.78 -29.62 -6.45
N GLY A 1114 -26.87 -30.00 -5.17
CA GLY A 1114 -27.94 -30.85 -4.66
C GLY A 1114 -27.94 -32.27 -5.24
N GLU A 1115 -29.07 -32.97 -5.11
CA GLU A 1115 -29.25 -34.37 -5.52
C GLU A 1115 -30.13 -34.53 -6.78
N ASN A 1116 -30.36 -33.45 -7.54
CA ASN A 1116 -31.27 -33.49 -8.69
C ASN A 1116 -30.75 -34.46 -9.78
N PRO A 1117 -31.45 -35.58 -10.06
CA PRO A 1117 -30.95 -36.61 -10.97
C PRO A 1117 -30.76 -36.12 -12.41
N SER A 1118 -31.58 -35.17 -12.89
CA SER A 1118 -31.52 -34.67 -14.27
C SER A 1118 -30.30 -33.78 -14.51
N GLU A 1119 -30.04 -32.85 -13.59
CA GLU A 1119 -28.86 -31.96 -13.66
C GLU A 1119 -27.56 -32.75 -13.57
N MET A 1120 -27.55 -33.76 -12.69
CA MET A 1120 -26.43 -34.68 -12.55
C MET A 1120 -26.15 -35.43 -13.85
N GLN A 1121 -27.18 -35.97 -14.51
CA GLN A 1121 -27.01 -36.71 -15.76
C GLN A 1121 -26.44 -35.84 -16.88
N ASP A 1122 -26.97 -34.62 -17.04
CA ASP A 1122 -26.51 -33.67 -18.07
C ASP A 1122 -25.04 -33.24 -17.90
N ILE A 1123 -24.62 -32.91 -16.67
CA ILE A 1123 -23.22 -32.52 -16.39
C ILE A 1123 -22.28 -33.70 -16.61
N LEU A 1124 -22.65 -34.88 -16.11
CA LEU A 1124 -21.79 -36.06 -16.19
C LEU A 1124 -21.55 -36.46 -17.64
N GLN A 1125 -22.57 -36.42 -18.51
CA GLN A 1125 -22.40 -36.72 -19.93
C GLN A 1125 -21.37 -35.78 -20.60
N ILE A 1126 -21.48 -34.47 -20.35
CA ILE A 1126 -20.56 -33.46 -20.89
C ILE A 1126 -19.12 -33.71 -20.40
N CYS A 1127 -18.96 -33.97 -19.09
CA CYS A 1127 -17.65 -34.22 -18.48
C CYS A 1127 -16.99 -35.50 -19.03
N VAL A 1128 -17.74 -36.61 -19.06
CA VAL A 1128 -17.26 -37.90 -19.56
C VAL A 1128 -16.83 -37.80 -21.03
N GLN A 1129 -17.60 -37.11 -21.87
CA GLN A 1129 -17.24 -36.88 -23.26
C GLN A 1129 -15.94 -36.06 -23.38
N ALA A 1130 -15.76 -35.02 -22.56
CA ALA A 1130 -14.53 -34.26 -22.52
C ALA A 1130 -13.32 -35.11 -22.07
N PHE A 1131 -13.45 -35.95 -21.04
CA PHE A 1131 -12.38 -36.87 -20.61
C PHE A 1131 -12.01 -37.90 -21.68
N LEU A 1132 -13.00 -38.46 -22.38
CA LEU A 1132 -12.75 -39.38 -23.50
C LEU A 1132 -11.91 -38.72 -24.59
N ARG A 1133 -12.21 -37.46 -24.93
CA ARG A 1133 -11.44 -36.69 -25.92
C ARG A 1133 -10.00 -36.44 -25.46
N MET A 1134 -9.76 -36.29 -24.16
CA MET A 1134 -8.38 -36.14 -23.64
C MET A 1134 -7.52 -37.36 -23.90
N LYS A 1135 -8.11 -38.57 -23.86
CA LYS A 1135 -7.42 -39.81 -24.23
C LYS A 1135 -6.95 -39.79 -25.68
N SER A 1136 -7.74 -39.24 -26.59
CA SER A 1136 -7.39 -39.10 -28.02
C SER A 1136 -6.22 -38.15 -28.26
N VAL A 1137 -6.03 -37.14 -27.40
CA VAL A 1137 -4.90 -36.20 -27.45
C VAL A 1137 -3.77 -36.52 -26.46
N GLN A 1138 -3.82 -37.70 -25.83
CA GLN A 1138 -2.81 -38.20 -24.86
C GLN A 1138 -2.62 -37.32 -23.61
N ILE A 1139 -3.63 -36.55 -23.23
CA ILE A 1139 -3.66 -35.79 -21.96
C ILE A 1139 -4.32 -36.66 -20.89
N LYS A 1140 -3.75 -36.68 -19.68
CA LYS A 1140 -4.24 -37.48 -18.55
C LYS A 1140 -4.69 -36.56 -17.41
N PRO A 1141 -5.87 -35.91 -17.53
CA PRO A 1141 -6.40 -35.06 -16.47
C PRO A 1141 -6.87 -35.90 -15.28
N SER A 1142 -6.92 -35.29 -14.10
CA SER A 1142 -7.57 -35.84 -12.91
C SER A 1142 -8.84 -35.05 -12.56
N CYS A 1143 -9.73 -35.62 -11.75
CA CYS A 1143 -10.92 -34.91 -11.31
C CYS A 1143 -11.36 -35.26 -9.89
N VAL A 1144 -12.13 -34.35 -9.30
CA VAL A 1144 -12.77 -34.50 -7.99
C VAL A 1144 -14.22 -34.07 -8.12
N PHE A 1145 -15.15 -34.82 -7.53
CA PHE A 1145 -16.57 -34.47 -7.48
C PHE A 1145 -16.91 -33.82 -6.15
N VAL A 1146 -17.57 -32.66 -6.23
CA VAL A 1146 -18.06 -31.93 -5.05
C VAL A 1146 -19.57 -31.78 -5.15
N HIS A 1147 -20.29 -32.41 -4.22
CA HIS A 1147 -21.73 -32.30 -4.09
C HIS A 1147 -22.08 -31.22 -3.06
N GLN A 1148 -22.65 -30.09 -3.50
CA GLN A 1148 -23.07 -29.02 -2.61
C GLN A 1148 -24.49 -29.24 -2.04
N ASN A 1149 -24.74 -28.65 -0.86
CA ASN A 1149 -26.04 -28.59 -0.20
C ASN A 1149 -26.63 -29.96 0.20
N VAL A 1150 -25.81 -30.86 0.75
CA VAL A 1150 -26.26 -32.18 1.20
C VAL A 1150 -26.63 -32.15 2.69
N ALA A 1151 -27.79 -32.72 3.04
CA ALA A 1151 -28.35 -32.70 4.40
C ALA A 1151 -27.83 -33.85 5.29
N GLU A 1152 -27.55 -33.56 6.56
CA GLU A 1152 -26.72 -34.36 7.48
C GLU A 1152 -27.34 -35.68 8.02
N SER A 1153 -28.58 -36.04 7.68
CA SER A 1153 -29.23 -37.17 8.38
C SER A 1153 -28.71 -38.55 7.91
N SER A 1154 -27.78 -39.16 8.67
CA SER A 1154 -27.14 -40.50 8.53
C SER A 1154 -25.98 -40.65 7.52
N ALA A 1155 -24.94 -39.83 7.72
CA ALA A 1155 -23.83 -39.58 6.79
C ALA A 1155 -23.12 -40.81 6.20
N ASN A 1156 -22.66 -41.80 6.98
CA ASN A 1156 -21.83 -42.85 6.38
C ASN A 1156 -22.59 -43.78 5.42
N SER A 1157 -23.78 -44.25 5.79
CA SER A 1157 -24.56 -45.15 4.92
C SER A 1157 -25.15 -44.44 3.71
N LYS A 1158 -25.61 -43.19 3.86
CA LYS A 1158 -26.17 -42.42 2.74
C LYS A 1158 -25.10 -41.88 1.80
N ASN A 1159 -23.93 -41.49 2.31
CA ASN A 1159 -22.80 -41.09 1.46
C ASN A 1159 -22.23 -42.28 0.70
N MET A 1160 -22.15 -43.47 1.31
CA MET A 1160 -21.77 -44.70 0.59
C MET A 1160 -22.77 -45.07 -0.51
N GLU A 1161 -24.07 -44.94 -0.23
CA GLU A 1161 -25.11 -45.15 -1.24
C GLU A 1161 -25.08 -44.09 -2.36
N GLY A 1162 -24.81 -42.83 -2.01
CA GLY A 1162 -24.62 -41.74 -2.97
C GLY A 1162 -23.41 -41.97 -3.87
N ARG A 1163 -22.28 -42.40 -3.29
CA ARG A 1163 -21.04 -42.79 -3.98
C ARG A 1163 -21.28 -43.94 -4.95
N ARG A 1164 -21.96 -44.99 -4.51
CA ARG A 1164 -22.35 -46.13 -5.35
C ARG A 1164 -23.18 -45.69 -6.56
N ARG A 1165 -24.24 -44.89 -6.33
CA ARG A 1165 -25.12 -44.37 -7.39
C ARG A 1165 -24.37 -43.48 -8.38
N LEU A 1166 -23.44 -42.66 -7.89
CA LEU A 1166 -22.61 -41.81 -8.75
C LEU A 1166 -21.72 -42.66 -9.65
N GLN A 1167 -21.04 -43.68 -9.10
CA GLN A 1167 -20.21 -44.60 -9.87
C GLN A 1167 -21.01 -45.36 -10.94
N GLU A 1168 -22.16 -45.92 -10.57
CA GLU A 1168 -23.04 -46.63 -11.52
C GLU A 1168 -23.46 -45.72 -12.70
N LYS A 1169 -23.80 -44.46 -12.41
CA LYS A 1169 -24.13 -43.46 -13.44
C LYS A 1169 -22.93 -43.06 -14.28
N LEU A 1170 -21.75 -42.87 -13.67
CA LEU A 1170 -20.52 -42.56 -14.39
C LEU A 1170 -20.18 -43.68 -15.39
N ASP A 1171 -20.31 -44.94 -14.98
CA ASP A 1171 -20.08 -46.10 -15.85
C ASP A 1171 -21.13 -46.19 -16.97
N GLU A 1172 -22.39 -45.90 -16.67
CA GLU A 1172 -23.44 -45.80 -17.68
C GLU A 1172 -23.15 -44.72 -18.73
N MET A 1173 -22.85 -43.48 -18.30
CA MET A 1173 -22.55 -42.37 -19.20
C MET A 1173 -21.27 -42.62 -19.99
N SER A 1174 -20.27 -43.28 -19.39
CA SER A 1174 -19.03 -43.71 -20.06
C SER A 1174 -19.31 -44.64 -21.23
N ARG A 1175 -20.18 -45.64 -21.04
CA ARG A 1175 -20.59 -46.54 -22.12
C ARG A 1175 -21.37 -45.84 -23.22
N ILE A 1176 -22.20 -44.84 -22.87
CA ILE A 1176 -22.97 -44.06 -23.85
C ILE A 1176 -22.02 -43.18 -24.68
N ALA A 1177 -21.17 -42.39 -24.02
CA ALA A 1177 -20.25 -41.49 -24.69
C ALA A 1177 -19.20 -42.25 -25.53
N ALA A 1178 -18.74 -43.42 -25.07
CA ALA A 1178 -17.83 -44.27 -25.83
C ALA A 1178 -18.45 -44.78 -27.15
N LYS A 1179 -19.76 -45.11 -27.15
CA LYS A 1179 -20.48 -45.46 -28.40
C LYS A 1179 -20.54 -44.29 -29.37
N GLU A 1180 -20.76 -43.08 -28.88
CA GLU A 1180 -20.81 -41.87 -29.72
C GLU A 1180 -19.44 -41.53 -30.34
N GLU A 1181 -18.37 -41.74 -29.59
CA GLU A 1181 -16.98 -41.46 -30.02
C GLU A 1181 -16.28 -42.68 -30.67
N GLY A 1182 -16.99 -43.80 -30.87
CA GLY A 1182 -16.48 -45.00 -31.56
C GLY A 1182 -15.39 -45.78 -30.81
N CYS A 1183 -15.39 -45.75 -29.47
CA CYS A 1183 -14.42 -46.41 -28.60
C CYS A 1183 -15.10 -47.48 -27.72
N GLU A 1184 -14.34 -48.50 -27.26
CA GLU A 1184 -14.82 -49.47 -26.27
C GLU A 1184 -14.29 -49.12 -24.87
N VAL A 1185 -15.22 -48.88 -23.94
CA VAL A 1185 -14.96 -48.49 -22.54
C VAL A 1185 -15.98 -49.21 -21.66
N THR A 1186 -15.55 -49.87 -20.59
CA THR A 1186 -16.44 -50.64 -19.71
C THR A 1186 -16.98 -49.82 -18.54
N GLY A 1187 -16.19 -48.86 -18.05
CA GLY A 1187 -16.54 -47.93 -16.99
C GLY A 1187 -15.68 -46.67 -16.98
N PHE A 1188 -15.97 -45.73 -16.08
CA PHE A 1188 -15.32 -44.42 -16.01
C PHE A 1188 -13.83 -44.53 -15.66
N SER A 1189 -13.46 -45.49 -14.83
CA SER A 1189 -12.06 -45.75 -14.44
C SER A 1189 -11.16 -46.22 -15.60
N ASP A 1190 -11.74 -46.65 -16.73
CA ASP A 1190 -11.00 -46.96 -17.96
C ASP A 1190 -10.60 -45.69 -18.76
N ILE A 1191 -11.21 -44.55 -18.42
CA ILE A 1191 -10.99 -43.25 -19.06
C ILE A 1191 -9.91 -42.49 -18.30
N ILE A 1192 -10.08 -42.34 -16.98
CA ILE A 1192 -9.14 -41.66 -16.07
C ILE A 1192 -8.93 -42.47 -14.79
N GLN A 1193 -7.81 -42.24 -14.09
CA GLN A 1193 -7.61 -42.79 -12.75
C GLN A 1193 -8.56 -42.10 -11.78
N PHE A 1194 -9.62 -42.82 -11.38
CA PHE A 1194 -10.65 -42.31 -10.50
C PHE A 1194 -10.96 -43.29 -9.36
N ASP A 1195 -10.95 -42.78 -8.13
CA ASP A 1195 -11.34 -43.47 -6.91
C ASP A 1195 -12.47 -42.71 -6.20
N VAL A 1196 -13.65 -43.33 -6.19
CA VAL A 1196 -14.88 -42.77 -5.60
C VAL A 1196 -14.70 -42.45 -4.11
N ASP A 1197 -13.88 -43.22 -3.39
CA ASP A 1197 -13.80 -43.09 -1.94
C ASP A 1197 -12.96 -41.90 -1.48
N SER A 1198 -11.93 -41.54 -2.27
CA SER A 1198 -11.03 -40.42 -1.99
C SER A 1198 -11.33 -39.16 -2.80
N GLN A 1199 -12.07 -39.25 -3.92
CA GLN A 1199 -12.29 -38.13 -4.85
C GLN A 1199 -13.75 -37.65 -4.93
N VAL A 1200 -14.61 -38.06 -4.00
CA VAL A 1200 -16.01 -37.59 -3.91
C VAL A 1200 -16.28 -37.00 -2.52
N PHE A 1201 -16.59 -35.69 -2.52
CA PHE A 1201 -16.84 -34.91 -1.31
C PHE A 1201 -18.27 -34.38 -1.28
N TYR A 1202 -18.89 -34.44 -0.10
CA TYR A 1202 -20.24 -33.94 0.15
C TYR A 1202 -20.17 -32.75 1.08
N PHE A 1203 -20.59 -31.59 0.60
CA PHE A 1203 -20.51 -30.31 1.30
C PHE A 1203 -21.86 -29.95 1.93
N LYS A 1204 -21.81 -29.41 3.15
CA LYS A 1204 -22.99 -28.83 3.81
C LYS A 1204 -23.46 -27.55 3.10
N ASN A 1205 -24.60 -27.02 3.52
CA ASN A 1205 -25.04 -25.70 3.05
C ASN A 1205 -24.03 -24.62 3.47
N LEU A 1206 -23.73 -23.69 2.56
CA LEU A 1206 -22.82 -22.57 2.81
C LEU A 1206 -23.27 -21.68 3.96
N LEU A 1207 -24.57 -21.44 4.13
CA LEU A 1207 -25.12 -20.54 5.14
C LEU A 1207 -25.78 -21.31 6.29
N GLU A 1208 -25.60 -20.82 7.52
CA GLU A 1208 -26.27 -21.33 8.72
C GLU A 1208 -27.62 -20.60 8.92
N GLY A 1209 -28.57 -20.92 8.04
CA GLY A 1209 -29.92 -20.36 8.03
C GLY A 1209 -30.19 -19.43 6.84
N ASP A 1210 -31.22 -18.60 6.97
CA ASP A 1210 -31.72 -17.83 5.84
C ASP A 1210 -31.08 -16.43 5.69
N PRO A 1211 -30.72 -16.03 4.46
CA PRO A 1211 -30.26 -14.67 4.16
C PRO A 1211 -31.36 -13.62 4.44
N PRO A 1212 -31.01 -12.34 4.59
CA PRO A 1212 -29.68 -11.74 4.37
C PRO A 1212 -28.75 -11.73 5.59
N MET A 1213 -29.26 -12.03 6.80
CA MET A 1213 -28.47 -11.97 8.04
C MET A 1213 -27.75 -13.29 8.39
N ALA A 1214 -27.75 -14.30 7.51
CA ALA A 1214 -27.24 -15.63 7.84
C ALA A 1214 -25.71 -15.63 7.72
N PRO A 1215 -24.98 -16.15 8.72
CA PRO A 1215 -23.54 -16.32 8.60
C PRO A 1215 -23.20 -17.54 7.73
N PRO A 1216 -21.95 -17.63 7.25
CA PRO A 1216 -21.40 -18.84 6.67
C PRO A 1216 -21.37 -19.97 7.69
N ASN A 1217 -21.58 -21.20 7.26
CA ASN A 1217 -21.55 -22.40 8.10
C ASN A 1217 -20.09 -22.85 8.30
N PRO A 1218 -19.56 -22.90 9.53
CA PRO A 1218 -18.18 -23.35 9.78
C PRO A 1218 -17.90 -24.78 9.32
N SER A 1219 -18.93 -25.65 9.28
CA SER A 1219 -18.77 -27.00 8.71
C SER A 1219 -18.48 -26.95 7.22
N TYR A 1220 -19.02 -25.98 6.46
CA TYR A 1220 -18.66 -25.83 5.05
C TYR A 1220 -17.16 -25.56 4.92
N SER A 1221 -16.63 -24.63 5.70
CA SER A 1221 -15.19 -24.31 5.72
C SER A 1221 -14.33 -25.50 6.14
N GLN A 1222 -14.80 -26.37 7.04
CA GLN A 1222 -14.10 -27.61 7.40
C GLN A 1222 -14.04 -28.58 6.21
N ASN A 1223 -15.16 -28.79 5.51
CA ASN A 1223 -15.18 -29.61 4.29
C ASN A 1223 -14.29 -29.05 3.16
N VAL A 1224 -14.05 -27.74 3.14
CA VAL A 1224 -13.13 -27.08 2.20
C VAL A 1224 -11.66 -27.34 2.58
N GLN A 1225 -11.38 -27.51 3.88
CA GLN A 1225 -10.03 -27.79 4.40
C GLN A 1225 -9.61 -29.25 4.22
N GLU A 1226 -10.57 -30.17 4.34
CA GLU A 1226 -10.42 -31.59 3.99
C GLU A 1226 -10.23 -31.78 2.48
#